data_AF-A0A372QS24-F1
#
_entry.id   AF-A0A372QS24-F1
#
_cell.length_a   1.000
_cell.length_b   1.000
_cell.length_c   1.000
_cell.angle_alpha   90.00
_cell.angle_beta   90.00
_cell.angle_gamma   90.00
#
_symmetry.space_group_name_H-M   'P 1'
#
loop_
_entity.id
_entity.type
_entity.pdbx_description
1 polymer ?
#
loop_
_entity_poly.entity_id
_entity_poly.type
_entity_poly.pdbx_seq_one_letter_code
_entity_poly.pdbx_strand_id
1 'polypeptide(L)'
;MKGKQRRNSLKSVVNCFKKNNDEINIKYENDVKTTNKEVYQIELCLDGRFAATFDTANLRIKILQNTDYRPFIFNKKKNFRNEKEFKESVEIDKKIAYFKIKDDFSIDKLYDHDPPPFVGNNVGFSDNDENGTKKPNFRWSFDISNMHENNGKYFIFVAVSRINIDEDMKGNDKQNKDDNGKSDYEREQFSKKIFKCSPSPNINEIRISMPPTNEHRDIPPESGSDKTTDENKKGIAIYRIELNKRQKEQSGNREDVNEEKENEEKDKENYVLSAVTCYSYNKISGICKFIEASNDDDLSKDGSSKDDSSKDGSHNSELRRFIILNFRGIYNIEFNDDFDFLNLNEKFEYPQNIRFVLDHWLTFVEFSDCTNRLLSCIYDKYFLVTRYKNSVQSLEVYDLANMEHEIGARLVENIVNEYIEYFFSVSRLQLCFTQVNTVKLFHIENGLEIASKKFEELEKIYLLEFIDSDKKLLIIGEGLKVEDPEGRDQDKEAKKVLKFIIWDLYNTGEHELVELDDFPITKTNMDDIYARLAITSGNILQIDDHGKVSSVLKKVEKEINKKKLNEAAAPNITLENIYGKLNGTNDINHTIYYEKNINFKQIVNDREPWLPGGSERTSYCLYYNEEDTKTETLQLLVGRSTVQIWHQVNDSKNKNKDELPNKGEAFLEYIWSNRIPVKQEGNITRLRIEKFEYGPNYGSESLLV
;
A
#
# COMPACT_ATOMS: atom_id res chain seq x y z
N MET A 1 60.72 -15.62 -20.87
CA MET A 1 61.00 -15.29 -19.46
C MET A 1 59.85 -15.77 -18.60
N LYS A 2 59.99 -16.98 -18.04
CA LYS A 2 59.05 -17.55 -17.06
C LYS A 2 59.50 -17.13 -15.66
N GLY A 3 58.56 -16.70 -14.81
CA GLY A 3 58.75 -16.67 -13.36
C GLY A 3 58.62 -15.29 -12.70
N LYS A 4 57.38 -14.79 -12.56
CA LYS A 4 56.94 -13.90 -11.45
C LYS A 4 55.45 -13.55 -11.56
N GLN A 5 54.56 -14.54 -11.46
CA GLN A 5 53.12 -14.24 -11.33
C GLN A 5 52.33 -15.39 -10.68
N ARG A 6 52.83 -15.90 -9.55
CA ARG A 6 52.08 -16.80 -8.66
C ARG A 6 52.58 -16.62 -7.24
N ARG A 7 52.21 -15.51 -6.59
CA ARG A 7 52.35 -15.34 -5.12
C ARG A 7 51.47 -14.26 -4.48
N ASN A 8 50.68 -13.51 -5.26
CA ASN A 8 49.78 -12.47 -4.71
C ASN A 8 48.29 -12.83 -4.71
N SER A 9 47.88 -14.01 -5.21
CA SER A 9 46.46 -14.42 -5.25
C SER A 9 46.03 -15.35 -4.10
N LEU A 10 46.86 -15.52 -3.07
CA LEU A 10 46.58 -16.41 -1.92
C LEU A 10 46.57 -15.67 -0.56
N LYS A 11 46.85 -14.36 -0.53
CA LYS A 11 46.72 -13.54 0.68
C LYS A 11 45.36 -12.85 0.85
N SER A 12 44.51 -12.82 -0.19
CA SER A 12 43.15 -12.26 -0.09
C SER A 12 42.05 -13.29 0.21
N VAL A 13 42.38 -14.59 0.24
CA VAL A 13 41.40 -15.68 0.47
C VAL A 13 41.46 -16.22 1.91
N VAL A 14 42.47 -15.86 2.70
CA VAL A 14 42.69 -16.42 4.05
C VAL A 14 42.22 -15.48 5.19
N ASN A 15 41.80 -14.25 4.89
CA ASN A 15 41.21 -13.35 5.90
C ASN A 15 39.66 -13.36 5.96
N CYS A 16 38.98 -14.21 5.18
CA CYS A 16 37.51 -14.32 5.18
C CYS A 16 36.93 -15.32 6.21
N PHE A 17 37.75 -15.99 7.03
CA PHE A 17 37.27 -17.05 7.93
C PHE A 17 37.66 -16.87 9.42
N LYS A 18 37.58 -15.64 9.93
CA LYS A 18 37.47 -15.38 11.37
C LYS A 18 36.62 -14.14 11.64
N LYS A 19 35.30 -14.25 11.50
CA LYS A 19 34.37 -13.41 12.23
C LYS A 19 33.71 -14.30 13.27
N ASN A 20 33.91 -13.96 14.54
CA ASN A 20 33.16 -14.57 15.63
C ASN A 20 31.69 -14.22 15.39
N ASN A 21 30.86 -15.21 15.06
CA ASN A 21 29.42 -15.05 15.17
C ASN A 21 29.12 -15.07 16.67
N ASP A 22 28.88 -13.89 17.24
CA ASP A 22 28.47 -13.79 18.63
C ASP A 22 27.01 -14.26 18.72
N GLU A 23 26.83 -15.55 18.98
CA GLU A 23 25.53 -16.12 19.30
C GLU A 23 25.15 -15.73 20.74
N ILE A 24 24.05 -15.00 20.87
CA ILE A 24 23.54 -14.52 22.15
C ILE A 24 22.21 -15.19 22.44
N ASN A 25 22.09 -15.85 23.60
CA ASN A 25 20.81 -16.41 24.05
C ASN A 25 20.00 -15.33 24.75
N ILE A 26 18.78 -15.06 24.29
CA ILE A 26 17.86 -14.12 24.94
C ILE A 26 16.70 -14.88 25.55
N LYS A 27 16.29 -14.48 26.75
CA LYS A 27 15.14 -15.02 27.46
C LYS A 27 13.94 -14.07 27.36
N TYR A 28 12.75 -14.64 27.47
CA TYR A 28 11.54 -13.88 27.72
C TYR A 28 11.56 -13.36 29.15
N GLU A 29 11.26 -12.07 29.31
CA GLU A 29 11.21 -11.42 30.62
C GLU A 29 9.86 -10.73 30.83
N ASN A 30 9.35 -10.79 32.07
CA ASN A 30 8.18 -10.02 32.49
C ASN A 30 8.64 -8.59 32.80
N ASP A 31 7.94 -7.58 32.27
CA ASP A 31 8.46 -6.21 32.30
C ASP A 31 8.32 -5.49 33.64
N VAL A 32 9.31 -4.62 33.87
CA VAL A 32 9.32 -3.50 34.81
C VAL A 32 8.62 -2.30 34.14
N LYS A 33 7.99 -1.40 34.91
CA LYS A 33 7.26 -0.20 34.44
C LYS A 33 8.02 0.54 33.32
N THR A 34 7.29 1.03 32.31
CA THR A 34 7.82 1.91 31.26
C THR A 34 8.36 3.21 31.83
N THR A 35 9.45 3.70 31.24
CA THR A 35 10.13 4.94 31.63
C THR A 35 9.57 6.17 30.91
N ASN A 36 9.08 6.00 29.67
CA ASN A 36 8.59 7.09 28.82
C ASN A 36 7.16 6.80 28.33
N LYS A 37 6.39 7.87 28.07
CA LYS A 37 5.13 7.80 27.34
C LYS A 37 5.40 7.23 25.94
N GLU A 38 4.61 6.25 25.53
CA GLU A 38 4.77 5.53 24.28
C GLU A 38 4.52 6.44 23.06
N VAL A 39 5.31 6.23 22.00
CA VAL A 39 5.17 6.96 20.72
C VAL A 39 5.24 5.93 19.58
N TYR A 40 4.07 5.53 19.10
CA TYR A 40 3.90 4.44 18.16
C TYR A 40 3.95 4.88 16.70
N GLN A 41 4.56 4.03 15.88
CA GLN A 41 4.46 4.04 14.43
C GLN A 41 3.97 2.67 13.93
N ILE A 42 3.34 2.60 12.76
CA ILE A 42 2.88 1.35 12.11
C ILE A 42 3.29 1.30 10.63
N GLU A 43 3.71 0.12 10.17
CA GLU A 43 4.01 -0.19 8.76
C GLU A 43 3.38 -1.53 8.39
N LEU A 44 3.06 -1.70 7.10
CA LEU A 44 2.47 -2.92 6.52
C LEU A 44 3.44 -3.51 5.49
N CYS A 45 3.55 -4.83 5.44
CA CYS A 45 4.29 -5.49 4.37
C CYS A 45 3.51 -5.38 3.05
N LEU A 46 4.20 -5.33 1.91
CA LEU A 46 3.61 -5.05 0.59
C LEU A 46 2.37 -5.92 0.25
N ASP A 47 2.36 -7.19 0.65
CA ASP A 47 1.22 -8.09 0.40
C ASP A 47 0.06 -7.92 1.39
N GLY A 48 0.21 -7.08 2.42
CA GLY A 48 -0.77 -6.76 3.45
C GLY A 48 -0.99 -7.83 4.53
N ARG A 49 -0.23 -8.94 4.55
CA ARG A 49 -0.47 -10.07 5.48
C ARG A 49 0.06 -9.82 6.90
N PHE A 50 1.07 -8.99 7.04
CA PHE A 50 1.74 -8.71 8.31
C PHE A 50 1.90 -7.20 8.51
N ALA A 51 1.88 -6.79 9.78
CA ALA A 51 2.11 -5.41 10.19
C ALA A 51 3.22 -5.36 11.25
N ALA A 52 4.01 -4.31 11.25
CA ALA A 52 4.96 -4.02 12.30
C ALA A 52 4.58 -2.71 13.00
N THR A 53 4.70 -2.68 14.32
CA THR A 53 4.53 -1.46 15.12
C THR A 53 5.81 -1.16 15.86
N PHE A 54 6.20 0.11 15.93
CA PHE A 54 7.42 0.55 16.61
C PHE A 54 7.11 1.64 17.64
N ASP A 55 7.31 1.33 18.92
CA ASP A 55 7.36 2.33 19.99
C ASP A 55 8.74 2.98 20.02
N THR A 56 8.85 4.15 19.42
CA THR A 56 10.10 4.90 19.28
C THR A 56 10.63 5.43 20.62
N ALA A 57 9.76 5.64 21.61
CA ALA A 57 10.13 6.19 22.91
C ALA A 57 10.73 5.15 23.86
N ASN A 58 10.30 3.88 23.73
CA ASN A 58 10.82 2.75 24.51
C ASN A 58 11.58 1.71 23.67
N LEU A 59 11.78 1.97 22.38
CA LEU A 59 12.49 1.13 21.41
C LEU A 59 11.95 -0.30 21.32
N ARG A 60 10.62 -0.44 21.19
CA ARG A 60 9.96 -1.76 21.14
C ARG A 60 9.30 -2.03 19.80
N ILE A 61 9.58 -3.18 19.21
CA ILE A 61 9.07 -3.60 17.90
C ILE A 61 8.17 -4.82 18.07
N LYS A 62 6.94 -4.73 17.55
CA LYS A 62 5.93 -5.79 17.61
C LYS A 62 5.44 -6.11 16.20
N ILE A 63 5.35 -7.39 15.87
CA ILE A 63 4.87 -7.90 14.59
C ILE A 63 3.55 -8.62 14.78
N LEU A 64 2.60 -8.28 13.93
CA LEU A 64 1.22 -8.75 13.96
C LEU A 64 0.89 -9.42 12.63
N GLN A 65 0.10 -10.48 12.68
CA GLN A 65 -0.58 -11.00 11.50
C GLN A 65 -1.87 -10.21 11.29
N ASN A 66 -2.05 -9.68 10.08
CA ASN A 66 -3.25 -8.95 9.70
C ASN A 66 -4.46 -9.90 9.64
N THR A 67 -5.35 -9.79 10.62
CA THR A 67 -6.58 -10.59 10.69
C THR A 67 -7.70 -10.06 9.80
N ASP A 68 -7.55 -8.85 9.24
CA ASP A 68 -8.39 -8.29 8.17
C ASP A 68 -7.62 -8.24 6.86
N TYR A 69 -6.80 -9.26 6.58
CA TYR A 69 -6.10 -9.36 5.32
C TYR A 69 -7.08 -9.46 4.15
N ARG A 70 -6.99 -8.51 3.22
CA ARG A 70 -7.82 -8.42 2.01
C ARG A 70 -6.93 -8.68 0.79
N PRO A 71 -6.88 -9.93 0.29
CA PRO A 71 -6.15 -10.24 -0.93
C PRO A 71 -6.82 -9.62 -2.15
N PHE A 72 -6.03 -9.35 -3.18
CA PHE A 72 -6.53 -8.99 -4.50
C PHE A 72 -7.23 -10.19 -5.15
N ILE A 73 -8.43 -10.00 -5.72
CA ILE A 73 -9.25 -11.10 -6.29
C ILE A 73 -9.47 -10.87 -7.79
N PHE A 74 -8.83 -11.68 -8.63
CA PHE A 74 -8.96 -11.62 -10.10
C PHE A 74 -10.26 -12.22 -10.66
N ASN A 75 -10.84 -13.24 -10.01
CA ASN A 75 -11.97 -14.00 -10.54
C ASN A 75 -13.00 -14.26 -9.45
N LYS A 76 -14.15 -13.58 -9.53
CA LYS A 76 -15.29 -13.66 -8.60
C LYS A 76 -16.04 -15.00 -8.58
N LYS A 77 -15.45 -16.12 -9.02
CA LYS A 77 -16.11 -17.43 -8.91
C LYS A 77 -16.35 -17.89 -7.47
N LYS A 78 -15.76 -17.22 -6.47
CA LYS A 78 -16.15 -17.34 -5.06
C LYS A 78 -16.17 -15.95 -4.43
N ASN A 79 -17.36 -15.42 -4.15
CA ASN A 79 -17.52 -14.30 -3.22
C ASN A 79 -17.16 -14.81 -1.81
N PHE A 80 -15.91 -14.62 -1.39
CA PHE A 80 -15.48 -14.88 -0.01
C PHE A 80 -15.88 -13.72 0.92
N ARG A 81 -17.16 -13.37 0.96
CA ARG A 81 -17.69 -12.55 2.06
C ARG A 81 -19.05 -13.10 2.47
N ASN A 82 -19.00 -14.02 3.42
CA ASN A 82 -20.19 -14.46 4.13
C ASN A 82 -20.60 -13.34 5.12
N GLU A 83 -21.91 -13.11 5.29
CA GLU A 83 -22.46 -12.19 6.31
C GLU A 83 -21.97 -12.49 7.75
N LYS A 84 -21.36 -13.67 7.98
CA LYS A 84 -20.75 -14.05 9.26
C LYS A 84 -19.39 -13.37 9.55
N GLU A 85 -18.69 -12.80 8.56
CA GLU A 85 -17.39 -12.13 8.78
C GLU A 85 -17.51 -10.76 9.47
N PHE A 86 -18.69 -10.13 9.44
CA PHE A 86 -18.93 -8.85 10.11
C PHE A 86 -18.96 -8.94 11.64
N LYS A 87 -18.96 -10.16 12.21
CA LYS A 87 -18.83 -10.41 13.65
C LYS A 87 -17.38 -10.44 14.15
N GLU A 88 -16.40 -10.40 13.25
CA GLU A 88 -14.99 -10.38 13.65
C GLU A 88 -14.60 -9.04 14.29
N SER A 89 -13.60 -9.11 15.19
CA SER A 89 -13.01 -7.94 15.80
C SER A 89 -12.42 -7.01 14.74
N VAL A 90 -12.52 -5.70 15.00
CA VAL A 90 -11.81 -4.68 14.22
C VAL A 90 -10.32 -4.65 14.61
N GLU A 91 -10.00 -5.14 15.79
CA GLU A 91 -8.65 -5.19 16.35
C GLU A 91 -7.80 -6.30 15.74
N ILE A 92 -6.54 -5.96 15.48
CA ILE A 92 -5.51 -6.87 14.98
C ILE A 92 -4.57 -7.20 16.14
N ASP A 93 -4.80 -8.35 16.80
CA ASP A 93 -4.13 -8.75 18.04
C ASP A 93 -3.26 -10.01 17.91
N LYS A 94 -3.23 -10.64 16.73
CA LYS A 94 -2.47 -11.88 16.51
C LYS A 94 -0.97 -11.60 16.41
N LYS A 95 -0.29 -11.60 17.56
CA LYS A 95 1.15 -11.37 17.70
C LYS A 95 2.01 -12.53 17.19
N ILE A 96 3.05 -12.18 16.44
CA ILE A 96 4.07 -13.10 15.90
C ILE A 96 5.38 -12.98 16.67
N ALA A 97 5.85 -11.75 16.89
CA ALA A 97 7.08 -11.45 17.62
C ALA A 97 6.94 -10.12 18.35
N TYR A 98 7.57 -10.00 19.52
CA TYR A 98 7.65 -8.74 20.25
C TYR A 98 8.98 -8.67 21.00
N PHE A 99 9.76 -7.62 20.73
CA PHE A 99 11.09 -7.46 21.32
C PHE A 99 11.46 -5.99 21.51
N LYS A 100 12.41 -5.74 22.42
CA LYS A 100 13.00 -4.43 22.67
C LYS A 100 14.42 -4.38 22.12
N ILE A 101 14.80 -3.24 21.55
CA ILE A 101 16.15 -2.95 21.09
C ILE A 101 16.83 -1.90 21.97
N LYS A 102 18.16 -1.84 21.90
CA LYS A 102 18.99 -0.82 22.55
C LYS A 102 19.37 0.28 21.56
N ASP A 103 19.99 1.35 22.06
CA ASP A 103 20.50 2.45 21.25
C ASP A 103 21.59 2.05 20.25
N ASP A 104 22.25 0.90 20.44
CA ASP A 104 23.21 0.32 19.50
C ASP A 104 22.57 -0.66 18.50
N PHE A 105 21.24 -0.71 18.45
CA PHE A 105 20.42 -1.64 17.66
C PHE A 105 20.55 -3.12 18.04
N SER A 106 21.21 -3.45 19.16
CA SER A 106 21.18 -4.83 19.66
C SER A 106 19.85 -5.14 20.35
N ILE A 107 19.45 -6.42 20.34
CA ILE A 107 18.23 -6.84 21.02
C ILE A 107 18.50 -6.89 22.53
N ASP A 108 17.63 -6.26 23.30
CA ASP A 108 17.67 -6.22 24.76
C ASP A 108 16.91 -7.43 25.35
N LYS A 109 15.66 -7.60 24.95
CA LYS A 109 14.73 -8.59 25.52
C LYS A 109 13.59 -8.95 24.58
N LEU A 110 12.95 -10.09 24.85
CA LEU A 110 11.75 -10.61 24.17
C LEU A 110 10.53 -10.56 25.09
N TYR A 111 9.35 -10.42 24.50
CA TYR A 111 8.08 -10.32 25.20
C TYR A 111 7.09 -11.38 24.73
N ASP A 112 6.39 -12.02 25.68
CA ASP A 112 5.28 -12.94 25.43
C ASP A 112 3.89 -12.30 25.57
N HIS A 113 3.82 -11.16 26.26
CA HIS A 113 2.61 -10.40 26.55
C HIS A 113 2.91 -8.92 26.40
N ASP A 114 1.86 -8.10 26.30
CA ASP A 114 2.06 -6.66 26.22
C ASP A 114 2.57 -6.14 27.57
N PRO A 115 3.65 -5.34 27.59
CA PRO A 115 4.15 -4.75 28.81
C PRO A 115 3.11 -3.76 29.36
N PRO A 116 3.10 -3.52 30.68
CA PRO A 116 2.18 -2.56 31.28
C PRO A 116 2.39 -1.16 30.66
N PRO A 117 1.31 -0.41 30.40
CA PRO A 117 1.38 0.93 29.85
C PRO A 117 2.05 1.90 30.83
N PHE A 118 2.53 3.02 30.32
CA PHE A 118 3.09 4.10 31.13
C PHE A 118 2.12 4.62 32.19
N VAL A 119 2.54 4.58 33.45
CA VAL A 119 1.82 5.14 34.60
C VAL A 119 2.62 6.34 35.12
N GLY A 120 2.49 7.48 34.44
CA GLY A 120 3.05 8.74 34.91
C GLY A 120 2.03 9.54 35.72
N ASN A 121 2.36 9.87 36.97
CA ASN A 121 1.76 11.02 37.62
C ASN A 121 2.19 12.28 36.86
N ASN A 122 1.28 13.25 36.68
CA ASN A 122 1.53 14.56 36.08
C ASN A 122 2.77 15.25 36.70
N VAL A 123 3.95 15.04 36.12
CA VAL A 123 5.11 15.90 36.29
C VAL A 123 5.44 16.37 34.89
N GLY A 124 5.04 17.60 34.59
CA GLY A 124 5.32 18.23 33.31
C GLY A 124 6.82 18.19 33.03
N PHE A 125 7.20 17.72 31.85
CA PHE A 125 8.54 17.92 31.34
C PHE A 125 8.77 19.44 31.23
N SER A 126 9.72 19.97 32.00
CA SER A 126 10.26 21.29 31.69
C SER A 126 11.33 21.12 30.62
N ASP A 127 11.05 21.62 29.42
CA ASP A 127 12.02 21.80 28.34
C ASP A 127 13.05 22.88 28.69
N ASN A 128 13.85 22.68 29.75
CA ASN A 128 14.97 23.58 30.08
C ASN A 128 16.13 22.80 30.70
N ASP A 129 16.80 21.99 29.89
CA ASP A 129 18.23 21.73 30.10
C ASP A 129 19.01 22.86 29.39
N GLU A 130 19.18 23.99 30.09
CA GLU A 130 20.11 25.07 29.74
C GLU A 130 21.57 24.60 29.91
N ASN A 131 22.01 23.64 29.11
CA ASN A 131 23.44 23.37 28.92
C ASN A 131 23.71 23.18 27.42
N GLY A 132 24.32 24.19 26.81
CA GLY A 132 24.50 24.42 25.37
C GLY A 132 25.34 23.40 24.62
N THR A 133 24.90 22.14 24.59
CA THR A 133 25.34 21.13 23.63
C THR A 133 24.12 20.83 22.76
N LYS A 134 24.13 21.26 21.49
CA LYS A 134 23.07 20.91 20.53
C LYS A 134 22.99 19.38 20.47
N LYS A 135 22.02 18.77 21.15
CA LYS A 135 21.74 17.34 20.99
C LYS A 135 21.37 17.14 19.51
N PRO A 136 21.99 16.18 18.80
CA PRO A 136 21.61 15.89 17.43
C PRO A 136 20.11 15.55 17.38
N ASN A 137 19.38 16.19 16.47
CA ASN A 137 17.96 15.97 16.31
C ASN A 137 17.77 14.68 15.49
N PHE A 138 17.36 13.59 16.15
CA PHE A 138 17.14 12.29 15.50
C PHE A 138 15.67 12.07 15.16
N ARG A 139 15.42 11.40 14.03
CA ARG A 139 14.10 10.88 13.63
C ARG A 139 14.20 9.38 13.36
N TRP A 140 13.10 8.65 13.56
CA TRP A 140 13.02 7.23 13.21
C TRP A 140 12.31 7.02 11.88
N SER A 141 12.81 6.08 11.08
CA SER A 141 12.11 5.46 9.96
C SER A 141 12.21 3.95 10.15
N PHE A 142 11.17 3.21 9.82
CA PHE A 142 11.18 1.75 9.89
C PHE A 142 10.30 1.19 8.78
N ASP A 143 10.46 -0.09 8.46
CA ASP A 143 9.70 -0.77 7.41
C ASP A 143 9.69 -2.28 7.64
N ILE A 144 8.79 -3.00 6.98
CA ILE A 144 8.64 -4.46 7.10
C ILE A 144 8.52 -5.11 5.71
N SER A 145 9.24 -6.22 5.50
CA SER A 145 9.12 -7.03 4.28
C SER A 145 7.93 -7.99 4.36
N ASN A 146 7.52 -8.54 3.23
CA ASN A 146 6.68 -9.72 3.19
C ASN A 146 7.41 -10.91 3.84
N MET A 147 6.63 -11.95 4.10
CA MET A 147 7.18 -13.21 4.59
C MET A 147 7.78 -13.99 3.43
N HIS A 148 9.04 -14.38 3.60
CA HIS A 148 9.77 -15.20 2.64
C HIS A 148 9.92 -16.63 3.15
N GLU A 149 9.95 -17.58 2.23
CA GLU A 149 10.24 -18.99 2.51
C GLU A 149 11.55 -19.38 1.79
N ASN A 150 12.52 -19.92 2.54
CA ASN A 150 13.72 -20.53 1.96
C ASN A 150 13.98 -21.87 2.64
N ASN A 151 14.06 -22.95 1.85
CA ASN A 151 14.34 -24.30 2.33
C ASN A 151 13.42 -24.76 3.49
N GLY A 152 12.13 -24.41 3.44
CA GLY A 152 11.13 -24.75 4.47
C GLY A 152 11.24 -23.94 5.78
N LYS A 153 12.06 -22.88 5.80
CA LYS A 153 12.11 -21.89 6.88
C LYS A 153 11.45 -20.60 6.44
N TYR A 154 10.65 -20.03 7.33
CA TYR A 154 9.96 -18.76 7.10
C TYR A 154 10.73 -17.63 7.78
N PHE A 155 10.79 -16.46 7.16
CA PHE A 155 11.35 -15.27 7.79
C PHE A 155 10.73 -13.99 7.27
N ILE A 156 10.75 -12.97 8.12
CA ILE A 156 10.32 -11.60 7.83
C ILE A 156 11.48 -10.66 8.18
N PHE A 157 11.70 -9.61 7.39
CA PHE A 157 12.64 -8.54 7.73
C PHE A 157 11.91 -7.34 8.32
N VAL A 158 12.50 -6.74 9.35
CA VAL A 158 12.12 -5.42 9.85
C VAL A 158 13.34 -4.53 9.80
N ALA A 159 13.25 -3.38 9.14
CA ALA A 159 14.30 -2.39 9.10
C ALA A 159 13.98 -1.23 10.05
N VAL A 160 14.99 -0.70 10.73
CA VAL A 160 14.88 0.49 11.59
C VAL A 160 16.08 1.39 11.36
N SER A 161 15.83 2.66 11.10
CA SER A 161 16.81 3.70 10.79
C SER A 161 16.70 4.85 11.79
N ARG A 162 17.80 5.13 12.50
CA ARG A 162 17.97 6.32 13.34
C ARG A 162 18.60 7.43 12.51
N ILE A 163 17.75 8.31 11.99
CA ILE A 163 18.08 9.37 11.04
C ILE A 163 18.67 10.58 11.77
N ASN A 164 19.89 10.98 11.44
CA ASN A 164 20.42 12.28 11.84
C ASN A 164 19.85 13.36 10.91
N ILE A 165 18.89 14.18 11.37
CA ILE A 165 18.20 15.15 10.51
C ILE A 165 19.18 16.15 9.90
N ASP A 166 20.12 16.68 10.69
CA ASP A 166 21.01 17.74 10.22
C ASP A 166 22.06 17.22 9.24
N GLU A 167 22.48 15.96 9.37
CA GLU A 167 23.50 15.37 8.50
C GLU A 167 22.90 14.70 7.25
N ASP A 168 21.82 13.95 7.42
CA ASP A 168 21.28 13.08 6.38
C ASP A 168 20.01 13.66 5.71
N MET A 169 19.31 14.65 6.31
CA MET A 169 18.07 15.22 5.72
C MET A 169 18.14 16.71 5.34
N LYS A 170 19.16 17.45 5.76
CA LYS A 170 19.30 18.89 5.43
C LYS A 170 20.44 19.20 4.47
N GLY A 171 21.47 18.35 4.41
CA GLY A 171 22.72 18.67 3.72
C GLY A 171 23.48 19.81 4.43
N ASN A 172 24.80 19.84 4.28
CA ASN A 172 25.64 20.91 4.84
C ASN A 172 26.60 21.46 3.77
N ASP A 173 26.79 22.78 3.74
CA ASP A 173 27.67 23.51 2.78
C ASP A 173 29.11 23.01 2.73
N LYS A 174 29.59 22.34 3.78
CA LYS A 174 30.95 21.76 3.85
C LYS A 174 31.08 20.43 3.10
N GLN A 175 29.99 19.70 2.87
CA GLN A 175 30.00 18.41 2.17
C GLN A 175 29.86 18.56 0.64
N ASN A 176 29.35 19.71 0.17
CA ASN A 176 29.33 20.07 -1.26
C ASN A 176 30.72 20.36 -1.87
N LYS A 177 31.82 20.17 -1.11
CA LYS A 177 33.21 20.45 -1.55
C LYS A 177 34.09 19.20 -1.68
N ASP A 178 33.60 18.03 -1.27
CA ASP A 178 34.33 16.76 -1.39
C ASP A 178 34.04 16.04 -2.72
N ASP A 179 33.51 16.75 -3.73
CA ASP A 179 33.38 16.32 -5.13
C ASP A 179 34.73 16.21 -5.87
N ASN A 180 35.80 15.79 -5.17
CA ASN A 180 37.09 15.45 -5.77
C ASN A 180 37.07 14.10 -6.53
N GLY A 181 35.92 13.73 -7.11
CA GLY A 181 35.76 12.52 -7.92
C GLY A 181 36.00 11.19 -7.18
N LYS A 182 36.13 11.21 -5.85
CA LYS A 182 36.06 10.00 -5.02
C LYS A 182 34.64 9.88 -4.52
N SER A 183 33.97 8.79 -4.88
CA SER A 183 32.67 8.48 -4.30
C SER A 183 32.79 8.39 -2.79
N ASP A 184 31.90 9.04 -2.02
CA ASP A 184 31.68 8.84 -0.57
C ASP A 184 31.29 7.38 -0.19
N TYR A 185 31.39 6.48 -1.17
CA TYR A 185 30.86 5.14 -1.21
C TYR A 185 32.01 4.15 -1.10
N GLU A 186 32.07 3.41 0.01
CA GLU A 186 32.90 2.23 0.18
C GLU A 186 32.00 1.01 0.38
N ARG A 187 32.27 -0.09 -0.36
CA ARG A 187 31.59 -1.38 -0.16
C ARG A 187 31.97 -1.93 1.22
N GLU A 188 31.15 -1.62 2.20
CA GLU A 188 31.31 -2.11 3.56
C GLU A 188 30.22 -3.10 3.94
N GLN A 189 30.60 -4.06 4.77
CA GLN A 189 29.71 -5.09 5.28
C GLN A 189 29.01 -4.62 6.54
N PHE A 190 27.74 -5.00 6.67
CA PHE A 190 26.99 -4.80 7.90
C PHE A 190 27.60 -5.64 9.04
N SER A 191 27.51 -5.11 10.27
CA SER A 191 27.81 -5.90 11.46
C SER A 191 26.67 -6.89 11.70
N LYS A 192 26.99 -8.14 12.08
CA LYS A 192 26.02 -9.24 12.23
C LYS A 192 26.04 -9.76 13.67
N LYS A 193 24.88 -9.82 14.32
CA LYS A 193 24.67 -10.45 15.64
C LYS A 193 23.50 -11.42 15.55
N ILE A 194 23.63 -12.63 16.11
CA ILE A 194 22.60 -13.67 16.06
C ILE A 194 22.04 -13.89 17.46
N PHE A 195 20.73 -13.80 17.59
CA PHE A 195 20.02 -13.98 18.85
C PHE A 195 19.15 -15.23 18.78
N LYS A 196 19.48 -16.25 19.59
CA LYS A 196 18.68 -17.47 19.70
C LYS A 196 17.55 -17.27 20.70
N CYS A 197 16.32 -17.57 20.28
CA CYS A 197 15.13 -17.44 21.10
C CYS A 197 14.81 -18.79 21.76
N SER A 198 14.62 -18.80 23.07
CA SER A 198 14.08 -19.99 23.75
C SER A 198 12.59 -20.16 23.39
N PRO A 199 12.00 -21.36 23.45
CA PRO A 199 10.55 -21.53 23.27
C PRO A 199 9.78 -20.70 24.31
N SER A 200 8.74 -19.99 23.87
CA SER A 200 7.87 -19.22 24.77
C SER A 200 7.26 -20.11 25.87
N PRO A 201 7.26 -19.68 27.15
CA PRO A 201 6.66 -20.39 28.28
C PRO A 201 5.13 -20.54 28.22
N ASN A 202 4.42 -20.01 27.22
CA ASN A 202 2.99 -20.28 27.00
C ASN A 202 2.75 -21.69 26.40
N ILE A 203 3.36 -22.68 27.04
CA ILE A 203 3.03 -24.10 26.97
C ILE A 203 2.34 -24.38 28.31
N ASN A 204 1.13 -24.97 28.27
CA ASN A 204 0.28 -25.29 29.42
C ASN A 204 0.98 -26.04 30.57
N GLU A 205 1.81 -25.38 31.38
CA GLU A 205 2.28 -25.88 32.67
C GLU A 205 2.47 -24.71 33.64
N ILE A 206 1.40 -24.36 34.36
CA ILE A 206 1.57 -23.72 35.68
C ILE A 206 2.17 -24.77 36.61
N ARG A 207 3.50 -24.79 36.73
CA ARG A 207 4.17 -25.31 37.92
C ARG A 207 4.92 -24.17 38.58
N ILE A 208 4.26 -23.58 39.57
CA ILE A 208 4.90 -22.71 40.56
C ILE A 208 5.89 -23.60 41.33
N SER A 209 7.18 -23.44 41.07
CA SER A 209 8.22 -23.86 42.01
C SER A 209 9.07 -22.63 42.34
N MET A 210 8.88 -22.10 43.55
CA MET A 210 9.77 -21.11 44.13
C MET A 210 11.17 -21.74 44.33
N PRO A 211 12.27 -21.07 43.95
CA PRO A 211 13.59 -21.51 44.38
C PRO A 211 13.86 -21.08 45.84
N PRO A 212 14.66 -21.83 46.60
CA PRO A 212 15.02 -21.47 47.95
C PRO A 212 16.02 -20.31 47.95
N THR A 213 15.93 -19.51 49.00
CA THR A 213 16.84 -18.45 49.40
C THR A 213 18.25 -18.96 49.72
N ASN A 214 19.23 -18.04 49.61
CA ASN A 214 20.65 -18.09 50.01
C ASN A 214 21.62 -18.64 48.92
N GLU A 215 22.83 -18.11 48.70
CA GLU A 215 23.75 -17.35 49.56
C GLU A 215 24.82 -16.63 48.71
N HIS A 216 25.42 -15.58 49.26
CA HIS A 216 26.52 -14.76 48.73
C HIS A 216 27.64 -15.52 48.00
N ARG A 217 28.07 -15.02 46.83
CA ARG A 217 29.44 -15.18 46.33
C ARG A 217 29.93 -13.89 45.70
N ASP A 218 31.02 -13.39 46.26
CA ASP A 218 31.76 -12.21 45.85
C ASP A 218 32.38 -12.38 44.46
N ILE A 219 32.28 -11.35 43.62
CA ILE A 219 32.95 -11.23 42.32
C ILE A 219 34.14 -10.26 42.49
N PRO A 220 35.37 -10.58 42.02
CA PRO A 220 36.52 -9.66 42.11
C PRO A 220 36.46 -8.56 41.03
N PRO A 221 37.13 -7.40 41.25
CA PRO A 221 36.98 -6.22 40.40
C PRO A 221 37.84 -6.24 39.14
N GLU A 222 37.24 -5.67 38.09
CA GLU A 222 37.71 -5.04 36.86
C GLU A 222 39.19 -5.11 36.43
N SER A 223 39.39 -5.34 35.12
CA SER A 223 40.49 -4.74 34.37
C SER A 223 40.01 -4.22 33.01
N GLY A 224 39.85 -2.89 32.92
CA GLY A 224 40.17 -2.08 31.74
C GLY A 224 39.19 -2.09 30.56
N SER A 225 38.02 -1.45 30.70
CA SER A 225 37.27 -0.94 29.55
C SER A 225 37.80 0.43 29.15
N ASP A 226 38.29 0.57 27.91
CA ASP A 226 38.46 1.87 27.28
C ASP A 226 37.08 2.53 27.14
N LYS A 227 36.78 3.45 28.06
CA LYS A 227 35.63 4.35 27.96
C LYS A 227 35.88 5.31 26.81
N THR A 228 35.34 4.98 25.65
CA THR A 228 34.97 5.99 24.65
C THR A 228 33.45 6.05 24.64
N THR A 229 32.94 7.26 24.84
CA THR A 229 31.53 7.66 24.93
C THR A 229 30.71 7.08 23.78
N ASP A 230 29.80 6.15 24.11
CA ASP A 230 28.92 5.46 23.16
C ASP A 230 27.55 6.17 23.01
N GLU A 231 27.53 7.49 23.20
CA GLU A 231 26.31 8.30 23.11
C GLU A 231 25.90 8.50 21.63
N ASN A 232 24.77 7.91 21.26
CA ASN A 232 23.88 8.28 20.14
C ASN A 232 24.49 8.42 18.73
N LYS A 233 24.85 7.31 18.10
CA LYS A 233 25.31 7.27 16.69
C LYS A 233 24.14 7.04 15.72
N LYS A 234 24.02 7.81 14.64
CA LYS A 234 23.08 7.47 13.55
C LYS A 234 23.33 6.06 13.00
N GLY A 235 22.38 5.52 12.27
CA GLY A 235 22.57 4.24 11.59
C GLY A 235 21.29 3.55 11.21
N ILE A 236 21.46 2.37 10.64
CA ILE A 236 20.37 1.49 10.24
C ILE A 236 20.61 0.06 10.73
N ALA A 237 19.52 -0.62 11.08
CA ALA A 237 19.52 -2.02 11.44
C ALA A 237 18.40 -2.77 10.72
N ILE A 238 18.70 -3.99 10.27
CA ILE A 238 17.76 -4.90 9.63
C ILE A 238 17.71 -6.17 10.49
N TYR A 239 16.52 -6.50 10.99
CA TYR A 239 16.25 -7.67 11.79
C TYR A 239 15.62 -8.75 10.90
N ARG A 240 16.33 -9.85 10.69
CA ARG A 240 15.77 -11.07 10.11
C ARG A 240 15.14 -11.89 11.21
N ILE A 241 13.84 -12.10 11.13
CA ILE A 241 13.03 -12.77 12.15
C ILE A 241 12.66 -14.13 11.61
N GLU A 242 13.30 -15.18 12.13
CA GLU A 242 13.10 -16.55 11.69
C GLU A 242 11.91 -17.19 12.43
N LEU A 243 11.05 -17.85 11.67
CA LEU A 243 9.77 -18.40 12.11
C LEU A 243 9.67 -19.89 11.74
N ASN A 244 9.20 -20.69 12.70
CA ASN A 244 8.86 -22.09 12.49
C ASN A 244 7.33 -22.27 12.43
N LYS A 245 6.85 -23.04 11.45
CA LYS A 245 5.43 -23.40 11.34
C LYS A 245 5.10 -24.52 12.34
N ARG A 246 4.06 -24.34 13.17
CA ARG A 246 3.59 -25.42 14.07
C ARG A 246 2.90 -26.51 13.24
N GLN A 247 3.37 -27.76 13.36
CA GLN A 247 2.61 -28.92 12.88
C GLN A 247 1.57 -29.30 13.95
N LYS A 248 0.31 -29.55 13.56
CA LYS A 248 -0.71 -30.08 14.49
C LYS A 248 -0.30 -31.49 14.90
N GLU A 249 -0.13 -31.73 16.21
CA GLU A 249 0.00 -33.09 16.73
C GLU A 249 -1.31 -33.83 16.48
N GLN A 250 -1.28 -34.87 15.64
CA GLN A 250 -2.35 -35.85 15.58
C GLN A 250 -2.34 -36.60 16.91
N SER A 251 -3.21 -36.20 17.85
CA SER A 251 -3.47 -37.01 19.04
C SER A 251 -4.08 -38.34 18.58
N GLY A 252 -3.30 -39.41 18.67
CA GLY A 252 -3.72 -40.76 18.33
C GLY A 252 -4.84 -41.27 19.25
N ASN A 253 -5.66 -42.14 18.65
CA ASN A 253 -6.72 -42.99 19.21
C ASN A 253 -8.14 -42.41 19.27
N ARG A 254 -8.96 -42.65 18.23
CA ARG A 254 -9.89 -43.79 18.17
C ARG A 254 -10.65 -43.85 16.83
N GLU A 255 -11.01 -45.09 16.50
CA GLU A 255 -11.59 -45.60 15.26
C GLU A 255 -13.01 -45.07 14.96
N ASP A 256 -13.29 -44.97 13.66
CA ASP A 256 -14.57 -45.03 12.94
C ASP A 256 -15.80 -44.29 13.48
N VAL A 257 -16.25 -43.26 12.75
CA VAL A 257 -17.54 -43.23 12.01
C VAL A 257 -17.50 -42.06 11.00
N ASN A 258 -17.79 -42.37 9.73
CA ASN A 258 -18.05 -41.41 8.66
C ASN A 258 -19.22 -40.48 9.00
N GLU A 259 -19.07 -39.16 8.79
CA GLU A 259 -20.09 -38.36 8.12
C GLU A 259 -19.56 -36.97 7.76
N GLU A 260 -19.85 -36.61 6.51
CA GLU A 260 -19.49 -35.40 5.78
C GLU A 260 -19.89 -34.12 6.53
N LYS A 261 -18.90 -33.42 7.11
CA LYS A 261 -18.95 -31.97 7.38
C LYS A 261 -17.55 -31.39 7.24
N GLU A 262 -17.10 -31.19 6.00
CA GLU A 262 -16.05 -30.21 5.69
C GLU A 262 -16.60 -28.81 5.98
N ASN A 263 -16.66 -28.46 7.27
CA ASN A 263 -16.65 -27.06 7.67
C ASN A 263 -15.20 -26.61 7.54
N GLU A 264 -14.91 -25.85 6.49
CA GLU A 264 -13.69 -25.06 6.29
C GLU A 264 -13.53 -24.06 7.47
N GLU A 265 -13.05 -24.52 8.62
CA GLU A 265 -12.40 -23.65 9.59
C GLU A 265 -11.07 -23.20 8.98
N LYS A 266 -10.99 -21.93 8.56
CA LYS A 266 -9.77 -21.25 8.11
C LYS A 266 -8.56 -21.78 8.89
N ASP A 267 -7.66 -22.49 8.20
CA ASP A 267 -6.44 -23.02 8.79
C ASP A 267 -5.63 -21.86 9.38
N LYS A 268 -5.71 -21.70 10.70
CA LYS A 268 -4.91 -20.71 11.43
C LYS A 268 -3.47 -21.23 11.47
N GLU A 269 -2.69 -20.90 10.44
CA GLU A 269 -1.24 -21.10 10.47
C GLU A 269 -0.67 -20.37 11.70
N ASN A 270 0.01 -21.12 12.55
CA ASN A 270 0.61 -20.61 13.78
C ASN A 270 2.13 -20.65 13.63
N TYR A 271 2.75 -19.47 13.61
CA TYR A 271 4.19 -19.31 13.56
C TYR A 271 4.77 -19.15 14.97
N VAL A 272 5.99 -19.64 15.17
CA VAL A 272 6.75 -19.47 16.42
C VAL A 272 8.11 -18.88 16.08
N LEU A 273 8.47 -17.82 16.80
CA LEU A 273 9.79 -17.20 16.73
C LEU A 273 10.90 -18.20 17.10
N SER A 274 11.88 -18.38 16.21
CA SER A 274 13.00 -19.30 16.41
C SER A 274 14.31 -18.56 16.70
N ALA A 275 14.61 -17.53 15.93
CA ALA A 275 15.80 -16.71 16.08
C ALA A 275 15.58 -15.32 15.48
N VAL A 276 16.39 -14.36 15.92
CA VAL A 276 16.48 -13.04 15.28
C VAL A 276 17.94 -12.74 14.96
N THR A 277 18.22 -12.39 13.71
CA THR A 277 19.54 -11.94 13.29
C THR A 277 19.49 -10.44 13.03
N CYS A 278 20.34 -9.66 13.70
CA CYS A 278 20.47 -8.22 13.49
C CYS A 278 21.67 -7.92 12.60
N TYR A 279 21.41 -7.17 11.53
CA TYR A 279 22.43 -6.58 10.66
C TYR A 279 22.43 -5.07 10.86
N SER A 280 23.53 -4.46 11.32
CA SER A 280 23.58 -3.01 11.56
C SER A 280 24.73 -2.30 10.86
N TYR A 281 24.49 -1.04 10.50
CA TYR A 281 25.44 -0.18 9.81
C TYR A 281 25.26 1.29 10.24
N ASN A 282 26.32 1.89 10.80
CA ASN A 282 26.23 3.18 11.51
C ASN A 282 26.69 4.39 10.69
N LYS A 283 27.09 4.21 9.42
CA LYS A 283 27.60 5.30 8.58
C LYS A 283 26.52 6.03 7.79
N ILE A 284 25.45 5.32 7.43
CA ILE A 284 24.34 5.85 6.63
C ILE A 284 23.06 5.72 7.44
N SER A 285 22.23 6.75 7.36
CA SER A 285 20.85 6.71 7.82
C SER A 285 19.95 7.46 6.83
N GLY A 286 18.66 7.15 6.85
CA GLY A 286 17.68 7.68 5.90
C GLY A 286 16.32 7.00 6.03
N ILE A 287 15.37 7.36 5.16
CA ILE A 287 14.10 6.66 5.01
C ILE A 287 14.40 5.27 4.45
N CYS A 288 14.01 4.21 5.16
CA CYS A 288 14.25 2.85 4.72
C CYS A 288 12.99 2.23 4.12
N LYS A 289 13.14 1.53 2.99
CA LYS A 289 12.04 0.82 2.32
C LYS A 289 12.49 -0.52 1.73
N PHE A 290 11.72 -1.57 1.95
CA PHE A 290 11.82 -2.84 1.23
C PHE A 290 11.06 -2.71 -0.10
N ILE A 291 11.71 -3.11 -1.18
CA ILE A 291 11.15 -3.06 -2.53
C ILE A 291 11.00 -4.49 -3.01
N GLU A 292 9.75 -4.89 -3.21
CA GLU A 292 9.41 -6.24 -3.64
C GLU A 292 8.66 -6.22 -4.97
N ALA A 293 8.84 -7.29 -5.75
CA ALA A 293 8.10 -7.49 -6.99
C ALA A 293 7.06 -8.61 -6.80
N SER A 294 5.85 -8.37 -7.29
CA SER A 294 4.84 -9.41 -7.36
C SER A 294 5.06 -10.23 -8.64
N ASN A 295 4.94 -11.57 -8.57
CA ASN A 295 5.01 -12.40 -9.79
C ASN A 295 3.85 -12.14 -10.77
N ASP A 296 2.82 -11.40 -10.35
CA ASP A 296 1.70 -11.01 -11.20
C ASP A 296 2.05 -9.83 -12.14
N ASP A 297 3.17 -9.14 -11.89
CA ASP A 297 3.70 -8.06 -12.74
C ASP A 297 4.21 -8.62 -14.10
N ASP A 298 4.58 -9.91 -14.15
CA ASP A 298 5.16 -10.58 -15.32
C ASP A 298 4.12 -11.21 -16.28
N LEU A 299 2.81 -11.14 -15.98
CA LEU A 299 1.76 -11.72 -16.82
C LEU A 299 1.61 -11.04 -18.20
N SER A 300 2.43 -10.03 -18.51
CA SER A 300 2.50 -9.38 -19.82
C SER A 300 3.54 -9.98 -20.77
N LYS A 301 4.34 -10.97 -20.36
CA LYS A 301 5.37 -11.58 -21.23
C LYS A 301 5.21 -13.10 -21.34
N ASP A 302 4.80 -13.52 -22.54
CA ASP A 302 4.83 -14.85 -23.13
C ASP A 302 3.90 -15.94 -22.57
N GLY A 303 2.89 -16.26 -23.40
CA GLY A 303 2.05 -17.44 -23.27
C GLY A 303 2.78 -18.74 -23.58
N SER A 304 3.72 -19.16 -22.72
CA SER A 304 4.25 -20.52 -22.72
C SER A 304 4.63 -21.03 -21.33
N SER A 305 3.65 -21.53 -20.58
CA SER A 305 3.72 -22.86 -19.94
C SER A 305 2.41 -23.10 -19.19
N LYS A 306 1.54 -23.89 -19.80
CA LYS A 306 0.45 -24.55 -19.08
C LYS A 306 1.01 -25.83 -18.51
N ASP A 307 1.30 -25.83 -17.22
CA ASP A 307 1.26 -27.05 -16.42
C ASP A 307 0.29 -26.81 -15.26
N ASP A 308 -0.98 -27.19 -15.50
CA ASP A 308 -2.06 -27.24 -14.52
C ASP A 308 -1.78 -28.37 -13.52
N SER A 309 -0.93 -28.16 -12.51
CA SER A 309 -0.84 -29.07 -11.34
C SER A 309 -0.14 -28.53 -10.09
N SER A 310 -0.32 -27.25 -9.71
CA SER A 310 0.00 -26.81 -8.34
C SER A 310 -1.29 -26.40 -7.59
N LYS A 311 -1.59 -27.16 -6.54
CA LYS A 311 -2.51 -26.78 -5.48
C LYS A 311 -1.86 -25.67 -4.65
N ASP A 312 -2.67 -24.67 -4.28
CA ASP A 312 -2.32 -23.42 -3.57
C ASP A 312 -1.31 -22.51 -4.28
N GLY A 313 -1.85 -21.46 -4.92
CA GLY A 313 -1.07 -20.36 -5.50
C GLY A 313 -0.40 -19.54 -4.40
N SER A 314 0.84 -19.88 -4.06
CA SER A 314 1.71 -19.00 -3.29
C SER A 314 2.16 -17.86 -4.20
N HIS A 315 1.49 -16.70 -4.08
CA HIS A 315 2.01 -15.42 -4.57
C HIS A 315 3.34 -15.15 -3.85
N ASN A 316 4.44 -15.70 -4.35
CA ASN A 316 5.76 -15.50 -3.75
C ASN A 316 6.30 -14.16 -4.24
N SER A 317 6.14 -13.10 -3.44
CA SER A 317 6.83 -11.85 -3.68
C SER A 317 8.34 -12.06 -3.53
N GLU A 318 9.10 -11.59 -4.52
CA GLU A 318 10.56 -11.63 -4.44
C GLU A 318 11.04 -10.30 -3.88
N LEU A 319 11.78 -10.34 -2.78
CA LEU A 319 12.46 -9.15 -2.26
C LEU A 319 13.57 -8.76 -3.23
N ARG A 320 13.36 -7.66 -3.97
CA ARG A 320 14.27 -7.21 -5.03
C ARG A 320 15.37 -6.32 -4.47
N ARG A 321 15.02 -5.37 -3.61
CA ARG A 321 15.95 -4.39 -3.05
C ARG A 321 15.57 -3.98 -1.64
N PHE A 322 16.55 -3.52 -0.89
CA PHE A 322 16.33 -2.67 0.27
C PHE A 322 17.00 -1.33 0.03
N ILE A 323 16.22 -0.25 0.09
CA ILE A 323 16.70 1.09 -0.24
C ILE A 323 16.71 2.00 0.99
N ILE A 324 17.67 2.93 0.99
CA ILE A 324 17.74 4.01 1.97
C ILE A 324 17.75 5.32 1.20
N LEU A 325 16.79 6.20 1.46
CA LEU A 325 16.71 7.52 0.86
C LEU A 325 17.13 8.58 1.87
N ASN A 326 18.04 9.46 1.48
CA ASN A 326 18.41 10.63 2.28
C ASN A 326 18.80 11.77 1.34
N PHE A 327 19.16 12.94 1.89
CA PHE A 327 19.53 14.12 1.09
C PHE A 327 20.55 13.83 -0.01
N ARG A 328 21.47 12.88 0.18
CA ARG A 328 22.57 12.60 -0.76
C ARG A 328 22.14 11.72 -1.94
N GLY A 329 21.10 10.92 -1.82
CA GLY A 329 20.69 9.99 -2.87
C GLY A 329 19.95 8.75 -2.36
N ILE A 330 19.78 7.79 -3.26
CA ILE A 330 19.11 6.50 -3.02
C ILE A 330 20.18 5.42 -2.92
N TYR A 331 20.37 4.86 -1.73
CA TYR A 331 21.31 3.78 -1.50
C TYR A 331 20.61 2.44 -1.65
N ASN A 332 21.22 1.52 -2.39
CA ASN A 332 20.72 0.16 -2.58
C ASN A 332 21.56 -0.85 -1.78
N ILE A 333 20.88 -1.71 -1.05
CA ILE A 333 21.45 -2.82 -0.29
C ILE A 333 20.96 -4.11 -0.92
N GLU A 334 21.91 -4.98 -1.25
CA GLU A 334 21.63 -6.27 -1.87
C GLU A 334 21.64 -7.38 -0.83
N PHE A 335 20.68 -8.30 -1.01
CA PHE A 335 20.63 -9.59 -0.33
C PHE A 335 21.32 -10.63 -1.22
N ASN A 336 22.06 -11.55 -0.61
CA ASN A 336 22.46 -12.77 -1.30
C ASN A 336 21.27 -13.75 -1.37
N ASP A 337 21.39 -14.78 -2.20
CA ASP A 337 20.35 -15.81 -2.40
C ASP A 337 19.89 -16.49 -1.09
N ASP A 338 20.78 -16.60 -0.10
CA ASP A 338 20.46 -17.18 1.22
C ASP A 338 19.95 -16.16 2.26
N PHE A 339 19.90 -14.87 1.89
CA PHE A 339 19.59 -13.73 2.75
C PHE A 339 20.41 -13.65 4.06
N ASP A 340 21.66 -14.14 4.00
CA ASP A 340 22.59 -14.24 5.12
C ASP A 340 23.66 -13.13 5.13
N PHE A 341 23.77 -12.35 4.05
CA PHE A 341 24.72 -11.26 3.89
C PHE A 341 24.06 -10.02 3.27
N LEU A 342 24.38 -8.85 3.84
CA LEU A 342 23.92 -7.55 3.39
C LEU A 342 25.12 -6.66 3.07
N ASN A 343 25.19 -6.23 1.82
CA ASN A 343 26.21 -5.32 1.35
C ASN A 343 25.54 -4.10 0.74
N LEU A 344 26.04 -2.92 1.11
CA LEU A 344 25.72 -1.68 0.40
C LEU A 344 26.33 -1.78 -1.02
N ASN A 345 25.52 -1.85 -2.08
CA ASN A 345 26.01 -2.14 -3.44
C ASN A 345 26.11 -0.92 -4.36
N GLU A 346 25.13 -0.02 -4.33
CA GLU A 346 25.09 1.10 -5.26
C GLU A 346 24.43 2.32 -4.61
N LYS A 347 24.82 3.51 -5.07
CA LYS A 347 24.16 4.77 -4.74
C LYS A 347 23.69 5.40 -6.05
N PHE A 348 22.40 5.69 -6.14
CA PHE A 348 21.78 6.39 -7.24
C PHE A 348 21.57 7.86 -6.88
N GLU A 349 21.84 8.74 -7.84
CA GLU A 349 21.57 10.17 -7.71
C GLU A 349 20.10 10.48 -8.01
N TYR A 350 19.57 11.52 -7.37
CA TYR A 350 18.20 11.95 -7.65
C TYR A 350 18.09 12.59 -9.05
N PRO A 351 16.93 12.45 -9.72
CA PRO A 351 16.60 13.25 -10.89
C PRO A 351 16.80 14.74 -10.62
N GLN A 352 17.29 15.49 -11.63
CA GLN A 352 17.71 16.90 -11.46
C GLN A 352 16.64 17.80 -10.82
N ASN A 353 15.36 17.58 -11.12
CA ASN A 353 14.26 18.36 -10.53
C ASN A 353 14.10 18.09 -9.03
N ILE A 354 14.21 16.84 -8.61
CA ILE A 354 14.20 16.49 -7.18
C ILE A 354 15.44 17.08 -6.54
N ARG A 355 16.62 16.89 -7.14
CA ARG A 355 17.87 17.45 -6.62
C ARG A 355 17.79 18.97 -6.43
N PHE A 356 17.23 19.69 -7.39
CA PHE A 356 17.02 21.14 -7.30
C PHE A 356 16.13 21.53 -6.11
N VAL A 357 15.00 20.83 -5.91
CA VAL A 357 14.11 21.07 -4.76
C VAL A 357 14.83 20.77 -3.45
N LEU A 358 15.59 19.67 -3.39
CA LEU A 358 16.37 19.31 -2.22
C LEU A 358 17.44 20.37 -1.92
N ASP A 359 18.16 20.88 -2.90
CA ASP A 359 19.20 21.90 -2.69
C ASP A 359 18.66 23.26 -2.20
N HIS A 360 17.40 23.55 -2.50
CA HIS A 360 16.75 24.80 -2.14
C HIS A 360 15.70 24.62 -1.04
N TRP A 361 15.76 23.53 -0.27
CA TRP A 361 14.74 23.19 0.73
C TRP A 361 14.47 24.33 1.72
N LEU A 362 15.50 25.10 2.11
CA LEU A 362 15.40 26.28 2.99
C LEU A 362 14.57 27.43 2.43
N THR A 363 14.37 27.50 1.11
CA THR A 363 13.57 28.54 0.46
C THR A 363 12.07 28.27 0.54
N PHE A 364 11.69 27.05 0.95
CA PHE A 364 10.31 26.62 1.08
C PHE A 364 9.92 26.62 2.55
N VAL A 365 9.01 27.53 2.92
CA VAL A 365 8.52 27.70 4.30
C VAL A 365 7.85 26.41 4.82
N GLU A 366 7.38 25.55 3.91
CA GLU A 366 6.68 24.30 4.21
C GLU A 366 7.61 23.12 4.59
N PHE A 367 8.93 23.20 4.32
CA PHE A 367 9.86 22.10 4.57
C PHE A 367 10.86 22.41 5.69
N SER A 368 10.80 21.63 6.78
CA SER A 368 11.80 21.69 7.86
C SER A 368 13.09 20.90 7.55
N ASP A 369 12.97 19.92 6.65
CA ASP A 369 14.03 19.08 6.08
C ASP A 369 13.48 18.36 4.83
N CYS A 370 14.28 17.51 4.16
CA CYS A 370 13.83 16.83 2.94
C CYS A 370 12.90 15.62 3.12
N THR A 371 12.58 15.21 4.35
CA THR A 371 11.88 13.94 4.64
C THR A 371 10.49 13.90 4.01
N ASN A 372 9.66 14.92 4.26
CA ASN A 372 8.29 14.96 3.72
C ASN A 372 8.31 14.96 2.18
N ARG A 373 9.29 15.67 1.59
CA ARG A 373 9.47 15.70 0.15
C ARG A 373 9.81 14.31 -0.40
N LEU A 374 10.74 13.60 0.23
CA LEU A 374 11.11 12.24 -0.18
C LEU A 374 9.96 11.24 0.02
N LEU A 375 9.23 11.31 1.12
CA LEU A 375 8.05 10.47 1.38
C LEU A 375 6.96 10.69 0.34
N SER A 376 6.70 11.95 -0.07
CA SER A 376 5.72 12.25 -1.14
C SER A 376 6.06 11.66 -2.51
N CYS A 377 7.33 11.28 -2.71
CA CYS A 377 7.80 10.70 -3.95
C CYS A 377 7.70 9.17 -3.97
N ILE A 378 7.36 8.50 -2.86
CA ILE A 378 7.38 7.03 -2.77
C ILE A 378 5.98 6.49 -2.53
N TYR A 379 5.61 5.45 -3.29
CA TYR A 379 4.45 4.62 -3.03
C TYR A 379 4.79 3.18 -3.44
N ASP A 380 4.75 2.23 -2.51
CA ASP A 380 5.20 0.85 -2.70
C ASP A 380 6.60 0.79 -3.38
N LYS A 381 6.68 0.23 -4.60
CA LYS A 381 7.90 0.17 -5.42
C LYS A 381 8.11 1.38 -6.34
N TYR A 382 7.16 2.31 -6.39
CA TYR A 382 7.15 3.41 -7.35
C TYR A 382 7.73 4.69 -6.79
N PHE A 383 8.51 5.38 -7.61
CA PHE A 383 9.07 6.69 -7.33
C PHE A 383 8.54 7.75 -8.31
N LEU A 384 7.75 8.71 -7.81
CA LEU A 384 7.13 9.75 -8.61
C LEU A 384 7.97 11.03 -8.66
N VAL A 385 8.14 11.56 -9.86
CA VAL A 385 8.81 12.82 -10.15
C VAL A 385 7.86 13.74 -10.92
N THR A 386 7.63 14.92 -10.37
CA THR A 386 6.94 16.01 -11.07
C THR A 386 7.93 16.87 -11.83
N ARG A 387 7.69 17.10 -13.12
CA ARG A 387 8.44 18.06 -13.93
C ARG A 387 7.54 19.18 -14.41
N TYR A 388 8.06 20.40 -14.41
CA TYR A 388 7.37 21.57 -14.92
C TYR A 388 8.17 22.17 -16.07
N LYS A 389 7.53 22.30 -17.23
CA LYS A 389 8.12 22.95 -18.40
C LYS A 389 7.06 23.69 -19.18
N ASN A 390 7.29 24.97 -19.45
CA ASN A 390 6.39 25.82 -20.26
C ASN A 390 4.91 25.76 -19.82
N SER A 391 4.67 25.91 -18.51
CA SER A 391 3.32 25.85 -17.90
C SER A 391 2.59 24.49 -18.05
N VAL A 392 3.34 23.42 -18.33
CA VAL A 392 2.84 22.05 -18.38
C VAL A 392 3.52 21.27 -17.27
N GLN A 393 2.72 20.60 -16.45
CA GLN A 393 3.21 19.63 -15.48
C GLN A 393 3.21 18.24 -16.10
N SER A 394 4.28 17.47 -15.91
CA SER A 394 4.33 16.06 -16.25
C SER A 394 4.70 15.24 -15.03
N LEU A 395 4.09 14.06 -14.93
CA LEU A 395 4.35 13.06 -13.92
C LEU A 395 5.22 11.97 -14.56
N GLU A 396 6.35 11.66 -13.96
CA GLU A 396 7.22 10.54 -14.36
C GLU A 396 7.30 9.58 -13.18
N VAL A 397 6.90 8.33 -13.38
CA VAL A 397 6.98 7.29 -12.35
C VAL A 397 8.07 6.30 -12.74
N TYR A 398 8.92 5.98 -11.79
CA TYR A 398 10.02 5.03 -11.92
C TYR A 398 9.76 3.81 -11.04
N ASP A 399 10.05 2.61 -11.53
CA ASP A 399 10.03 1.38 -10.73
C ASP A 399 11.38 1.23 -10.03
N LEU A 400 11.38 1.27 -8.68
CA LEU A 400 12.57 1.15 -7.85
C LEU A 400 13.13 -0.28 -7.78
N ALA A 401 12.36 -1.31 -8.15
CA ALA A 401 12.85 -2.67 -8.23
C ALA A 401 13.84 -2.82 -9.40
N ASN A 402 13.45 -2.29 -10.57
CA ASN A 402 14.27 -2.34 -11.78
C ASN A 402 15.17 -1.11 -11.95
N MET A 403 14.88 -0.02 -11.25
CA MET A 403 15.48 1.31 -11.43
C MET A 403 15.26 1.88 -12.84
N GLU A 404 14.06 1.65 -13.38
CA GLU A 404 13.67 2.03 -14.75
C GLU A 404 12.43 2.93 -14.75
N HIS A 405 12.20 3.66 -15.85
CA HIS A 405 11.02 4.49 -16.03
C HIS A 405 9.81 3.63 -16.42
N GLU A 406 8.72 3.75 -15.67
CA GLU A 406 7.48 2.97 -15.89
C GLU A 406 6.47 3.75 -16.75
N ILE A 407 6.09 4.96 -16.32
CA ILE A 407 5.04 5.76 -16.96
C ILE A 407 5.39 7.24 -16.96
N GLY A 408 5.04 7.91 -18.06
CA GLY A 408 4.93 9.37 -18.14
C GLY A 408 3.48 9.80 -18.37
N ALA A 409 2.94 10.68 -17.52
CA ALA A 409 1.65 11.33 -17.73
C ALA A 409 1.83 12.85 -17.87
N ARG A 410 0.96 13.50 -18.65
CA ARG A 410 1.04 14.94 -18.91
C ARG A 410 -0.24 15.62 -18.46
N LEU A 411 -0.10 16.58 -17.56
CA LEU A 411 -1.17 17.45 -17.08
C LEU A 411 -1.16 18.75 -17.88
N VAL A 412 -2.30 19.09 -18.48
CA VAL A 412 -2.48 20.29 -19.29
C VAL A 412 -3.50 21.20 -18.60
N GLU A 413 -3.13 21.86 -17.50
CA GLU A 413 -3.99 22.86 -16.84
C GLU A 413 -3.26 23.72 -15.80
N ASN A 414 -3.90 24.82 -15.38
CA ASN A 414 -3.32 25.88 -14.53
C ASN A 414 -2.81 25.35 -13.19
N ILE A 415 -1.52 25.60 -12.98
CA ILE A 415 -0.69 25.15 -11.87
C ILE A 415 -1.25 25.66 -10.53
N VAL A 416 -1.60 24.74 -9.64
CA VAL A 416 -1.50 25.00 -8.21
C VAL A 416 -0.02 24.78 -7.84
N ASN A 417 0.59 25.75 -7.14
CA ASN A 417 2.03 25.86 -6.83
C ASN A 417 2.80 24.52 -6.80
N GLU A 418 3.98 24.49 -7.42
CA GLU A 418 4.90 23.35 -7.56
C GLU A 418 5.37 22.71 -6.23
N TYR A 419 4.94 23.27 -5.09
CA TYR A 419 5.43 23.00 -3.74
C TYR A 419 4.34 22.44 -2.81
N ILE A 420 3.14 22.19 -3.32
CA ILE A 420 2.05 21.60 -2.55
C ILE A 420 2.32 20.11 -2.34
N GLU A 421 2.11 19.65 -1.11
CA GLU A 421 2.07 18.23 -0.77
C GLU A 421 1.05 17.51 -1.66
N TYR A 422 1.55 16.67 -2.54
CA TYR A 422 0.75 15.76 -3.34
C TYR A 422 0.91 14.33 -2.83
N PHE A 423 -0.12 13.54 -3.05
CA PHE A 423 -0.15 12.11 -2.80
C PHE A 423 -0.42 11.40 -4.11
N PHE A 424 0.12 10.21 -4.24
CA PHE A 424 -0.19 9.34 -5.34
C PHE A 424 -0.31 7.91 -4.83
N SER A 425 -1.12 7.13 -5.53
CA SER A 425 -1.21 5.70 -5.34
C SER A 425 -1.19 5.04 -6.71
N VAL A 426 -0.67 3.82 -6.77
CA VAL A 426 -0.54 3.08 -8.01
C VAL A 426 -1.24 1.74 -7.83
N SER A 427 -2.26 1.51 -8.65
CA SER A 427 -2.86 0.19 -8.83
C SER A 427 -2.21 -0.51 -10.03
N ARG A 428 -2.67 -1.71 -10.34
CA ARG A 428 -2.13 -2.49 -11.46
C ARG A 428 -2.37 -1.85 -12.83
N LEU A 429 -3.41 -1.04 -12.96
CA LEU A 429 -3.81 -0.43 -14.23
C LEU A 429 -3.86 1.11 -14.18
N GLN A 430 -3.88 1.69 -12.99
CA GLN A 430 -4.18 3.11 -12.81
C GLN A 430 -3.21 3.78 -11.85
N LEU A 431 -2.70 4.94 -12.24
CA LEU A 431 -2.01 5.90 -11.39
C LEU A 431 -3.02 6.92 -10.89
N CYS A 432 -3.14 7.07 -9.58
CA CYS A 432 -3.93 8.10 -8.95
C CYS A 432 -3.03 9.21 -8.42
N PHE A 433 -3.38 10.47 -8.65
CA PHE A 433 -2.59 11.64 -8.24
C PHE A 433 -3.49 12.72 -7.64
N THR A 434 -3.08 13.33 -6.52
CA THR A 434 -3.80 14.45 -5.91
C THR A 434 -3.22 15.80 -6.28
N GLN A 435 -4.11 16.77 -6.39
CA GLN A 435 -3.78 18.18 -6.41
C GLN A 435 -4.72 18.89 -5.44
N VAL A 436 -4.24 19.14 -4.21
CA VAL A 436 -5.04 19.68 -3.09
C VAL A 436 -6.21 18.75 -2.74
N ASN A 437 -7.42 19.06 -3.19
CA ASN A 437 -8.66 18.29 -2.98
C ASN A 437 -9.22 17.70 -4.28
N THR A 438 -8.45 17.77 -5.37
CA THR A 438 -8.78 17.13 -6.65
C THR A 438 -7.98 15.84 -6.79
N VAL A 439 -8.66 14.78 -7.24
CA VAL A 439 -8.04 13.49 -7.57
C VAL A 439 -8.14 13.26 -9.06
N LYS A 440 -7.00 12.91 -9.68
CA LYS A 440 -6.89 12.56 -11.10
C LYS A 440 -6.41 11.13 -11.25
N LEU A 441 -7.05 10.39 -12.15
CA LEU A 441 -6.73 9.00 -12.48
C LEU A 441 -6.14 8.93 -13.89
N PHE A 442 -5.04 8.20 -14.02
CA PHE A 442 -4.32 8.00 -15.28
C PHE A 442 -4.18 6.51 -15.56
N HIS A 443 -4.29 6.10 -16.82
CA HIS A 443 -4.02 4.73 -17.23
C HIS A 443 -2.52 4.47 -17.30
N ILE A 444 -2.03 3.43 -16.62
CA ILE A 444 -0.58 3.20 -16.48
C ILE A 444 0.11 2.89 -17.81
N GLU A 445 -0.57 2.21 -18.74
CA GLU A 445 0.03 1.82 -20.03
C GLU A 445 0.38 3.01 -20.95
N ASN A 446 -0.33 4.13 -20.86
CA ASN A 446 -0.19 5.21 -21.83
C ASN A 446 -0.28 6.63 -21.24
N GLY A 447 -0.49 6.77 -19.93
CA GLY A 447 -0.58 8.05 -19.23
C GLY A 447 -1.83 8.87 -19.55
N LEU A 448 -2.86 8.25 -20.15
CA LEU A 448 -4.13 8.93 -20.46
C LEU A 448 -4.91 9.22 -19.17
N GLU A 449 -5.36 10.47 -19.00
CA GLU A 449 -6.28 10.83 -17.92
C GLU A 449 -7.64 10.14 -18.16
N ILE A 450 -8.07 9.30 -17.22
CA ILE A 450 -9.32 8.53 -17.26
C ILE A 450 -10.45 9.31 -16.58
N ALA A 451 -10.15 9.92 -15.43
CA ALA A 451 -11.13 10.66 -14.65
C ALA A 451 -10.45 11.73 -13.79
N SER A 452 -11.19 12.80 -13.49
CA SER A 452 -10.79 13.86 -12.59
C SER A 452 -12.01 14.29 -11.77
N LYS A 453 -11.86 14.35 -10.45
CA LYS A 453 -12.93 14.73 -9.54
C LYS A 453 -12.40 15.61 -8.42
N LYS A 454 -13.10 16.71 -8.14
CA LYS A 454 -12.85 17.59 -7.01
C LYS A 454 -13.78 17.22 -5.86
N PHE A 455 -13.23 17.09 -4.65
CA PHE A 455 -13.96 16.76 -3.43
C PHE A 455 -14.08 18.03 -2.58
N GLU A 456 -15.20 18.74 -2.72
CA GLU A 456 -15.45 20.01 -2.01
C GLU A 456 -15.60 19.81 -0.49
N GLU A 457 -15.87 18.59 -0.05
CA GLU A 457 -15.96 18.21 1.35
C GLU A 457 -14.62 18.24 2.07
N LEU A 458 -13.52 18.22 1.30
CA LEU A 458 -12.14 18.14 1.75
C LEU A 458 -11.39 19.44 1.43
N GLU A 459 -10.67 19.96 2.43
CA GLU A 459 -9.68 21.02 2.26
C GLU A 459 -8.33 20.45 1.79
N LYS A 460 -7.96 19.28 2.33
CA LYS A 460 -6.68 18.63 2.07
C LYS A 460 -6.83 17.12 2.12
N ILE A 461 -6.21 16.42 1.17
CA ILE A 461 -6.12 14.95 1.16
C ILE A 461 -4.81 14.54 1.84
N TYR A 462 -4.88 13.54 2.72
CA TYR A 462 -3.72 12.94 3.38
C TYR A 462 -3.39 11.54 2.86
N LEU A 463 -4.38 10.84 2.30
CA LEU A 463 -4.23 9.44 1.94
C LEU A 463 -5.13 9.04 0.78
N LEU A 464 -4.60 8.18 -0.09
CA LEU A 464 -5.29 7.50 -1.18
C LEU A 464 -4.91 6.02 -1.20
N GLU A 465 -5.89 5.13 -1.26
CA GLU A 465 -5.64 3.69 -1.40
C GLU A 465 -6.69 3.04 -2.30
N PHE A 466 -6.25 2.24 -3.27
CA PHE A 466 -7.16 1.42 -4.09
C PHE A 466 -7.68 0.24 -3.28
N ILE A 467 -9.00 0.04 -3.27
CA ILE A 467 -9.65 -1.02 -2.49
C ILE A 467 -10.61 -1.83 -3.37
N ASP A 468 -11.12 -2.93 -2.81
CA ASP A 468 -12.04 -3.84 -3.49
C ASP A 468 -11.48 -4.36 -4.84
N SER A 469 -10.16 -4.61 -4.89
CA SER A 469 -9.42 -5.02 -6.10
C SER A 469 -9.48 -3.97 -7.22
N ASP A 470 -9.02 -2.75 -6.90
CA ASP A 470 -8.92 -1.59 -7.78
C ASP A 470 -10.27 -1.07 -8.31
N LYS A 471 -11.38 -1.44 -7.68
CA LYS A 471 -12.73 -1.00 -8.12
C LYS A 471 -13.17 0.30 -7.49
N LYS A 472 -12.61 0.61 -6.32
CA LYS A 472 -12.92 1.81 -5.56
C LYS A 472 -11.65 2.42 -5.02
N LEU A 473 -11.73 3.70 -4.71
CA LEU A 473 -10.66 4.45 -4.08
C LEU A 473 -11.13 4.91 -2.69
N LEU A 474 -10.36 4.59 -1.65
CA LEU A 474 -10.51 5.20 -0.35
C LEU A 474 -9.68 6.49 -0.30
N ILE A 475 -10.33 7.59 0.08
CA ILE A 475 -9.71 8.89 0.26
C ILE A 475 -9.90 9.30 1.71
N ILE A 476 -8.81 9.64 2.40
CA ILE A 476 -8.85 10.21 3.75
C ILE A 476 -8.32 11.62 3.68
N GLY A 477 -9.11 12.58 4.15
CA GLY A 477 -8.75 13.98 4.12
C GLY A 477 -9.32 14.79 5.28
N GLU A 478 -8.82 15.99 5.41
CA GLU A 478 -9.32 17.01 6.32
C GLU A 478 -10.51 17.73 5.69
N GLY A 479 -11.60 17.88 6.44
CA GLY A 479 -12.72 18.75 6.09
C GLY A 479 -13.22 19.55 7.29
N LEU A 480 -14.08 20.54 7.02
CA LEU A 480 -14.73 21.32 8.08
C LEU A 480 -16.03 20.65 8.53
N LYS A 481 -16.28 20.70 9.85
CA LYS A 481 -17.57 20.44 10.49
C LYS A 481 -18.03 21.71 11.18
N VAL A 482 -19.23 22.18 10.82
CA VAL A 482 -19.87 23.32 11.47
C VAL A 482 -20.79 22.75 12.55
N GLU A 483 -20.42 22.93 13.81
CA GLU A 483 -21.35 22.68 14.91
C GLU A 483 -22.24 23.92 15.07
N ASP A 484 -23.57 23.76 15.01
CA ASP A 484 -24.47 24.81 15.45
C ASP A 484 -24.45 24.82 16.97
N PRO A 485 -23.90 25.86 17.63
CA PRO A 485 -23.95 25.93 19.07
C PRO A 485 -25.42 26.08 19.46
N GLU A 486 -25.95 25.12 20.21
CA GLU A 486 -27.25 25.28 20.86
C GLU A 486 -27.20 26.51 21.78
N GLY A 487 -27.59 27.66 21.22
CA GLY A 487 -28.20 28.76 21.97
C GLY A 487 -27.30 29.83 22.58
N ARG A 488 -26.10 30.13 22.07
CA ARG A 488 -25.43 31.42 22.38
C ARG A 488 -24.64 31.98 21.20
N ASP A 489 -24.91 33.24 20.85
CA ASP A 489 -24.18 34.07 19.89
C ASP A 489 -22.73 34.32 20.35
N GLN A 490 -21.85 33.34 20.16
CA GLN A 490 -20.40 33.52 20.17
C GLN A 490 -19.79 32.61 19.10
N ASP A 491 -19.10 33.23 18.13
CA ASP A 491 -18.26 32.69 17.05
C ASP A 491 -18.44 31.21 16.68
N LYS A 492 -19.04 30.95 15.50
CA LYS A 492 -19.06 29.62 14.87
C LYS A 492 -17.63 29.17 14.56
N GLU A 493 -16.98 28.47 15.48
CA GLU A 493 -15.64 27.94 15.26
C GLU A 493 -15.72 26.65 14.44
N ALA A 494 -15.36 26.72 13.16
CA ALA A 494 -15.35 25.56 12.28
C ALA A 494 -14.27 24.57 12.74
N LYS A 495 -14.69 23.36 13.12
CA LYS A 495 -13.77 22.32 13.61
C LYS A 495 -13.30 21.49 12.43
N LYS A 496 -11.97 21.42 12.25
CA LYS A 496 -11.30 20.52 11.31
C LYS A 496 -11.46 19.08 11.79
N VAL A 497 -11.99 18.21 10.93
CA VAL A 497 -12.27 16.80 11.20
C VAL A 497 -11.78 15.94 10.04
N LEU A 498 -11.40 14.69 10.32
CA LEU A 498 -11.09 13.71 9.28
C LEU A 498 -12.39 13.19 8.66
N LYS A 499 -12.39 13.11 7.34
CA LYS A 499 -13.47 12.57 6.52
C LYS A 499 -12.94 11.41 5.67
N PHE A 500 -13.78 10.40 5.50
CA PHE A 500 -13.47 9.20 4.74
C PHE A 500 -14.41 9.14 3.54
N ILE A 501 -13.87 9.15 2.33
CA ILE A 501 -14.64 9.08 1.09
C ILE A 501 -14.32 7.76 0.40
N ILE A 502 -15.35 7.00 0.06
CA ILE A 502 -15.25 5.87 -0.87
C ILE A 502 -15.76 6.34 -2.22
N TRP A 503 -14.86 6.37 -3.21
CA TRP A 503 -15.19 6.72 -4.57
C TRP A 503 -15.22 5.46 -5.44
N ASP A 504 -16.39 5.14 -6.00
CA ASP A 504 -16.53 4.03 -6.94
C ASP A 504 -16.00 4.45 -8.31
N LEU A 505 -14.99 3.73 -8.81
CA LEU A 505 -14.32 4.10 -10.06
C LEU A 505 -15.16 3.78 -11.30
N TYR A 506 -16.22 2.98 -11.15
CA TYR A 506 -17.22 2.73 -12.20
C TYR A 506 -18.45 3.62 -12.09
N ASN A 507 -18.61 4.38 -10.98
CA ASN A 507 -19.60 5.44 -10.84
C ASN A 507 -18.90 6.74 -10.43
N THR A 508 -18.22 7.36 -11.41
CA THR A 508 -17.33 8.49 -11.16
C THR A 508 -18.08 9.74 -10.66
N GLY A 509 -19.38 9.88 -10.93
CA GLY A 509 -20.20 11.02 -10.52
C GLY A 509 -20.48 11.09 -9.02
N GLU A 510 -20.75 9.95 -8.38
CA GLU A 510 -21.13 9.89 -6.96
C GLU A 510 -19.98 9.40 -6.07
N HIS A 511 -20.10 9.58 -4.75
CA HIS A 511 -19.17 9.01 -3.77
C HIS A 511 -19.87 8.83 -2.41
N GLU A 512 -19.43 7.85 -1.63
CA GLU A 512 -19.97 7.62 -0.27
C GLU A 512 -19.09 8.35 0.76
N LEU A 513 -19.66 9.32 1.50
CA LEU A 513 -18.99 10.00 2.62
C LEU A 513 -19.29 9.30 3.95
N VAL A 514 -18.24 9.02 4.71
CA VAL A 514 -18.28 8.36 6.01
C VAL A 514 -17.54 9.21 7.04
N GLU A 515 -18.21 9.47 8.16
CA GLU A 515 -17.62 10.08 9.35
C GLU A 515 -17.42 8.99 10.40
N LEU A 516 -16.24 8.97 11.03
CA LEU A 516 -15.92 8.04 12.13
C LEU A 516 -15.77 8.86 13.41
N ASP A 517 -16.74 8.75 14.33
CA ASP A 517 -16.73 9.51 15.58
C ASP A 517 -15.58 9.10 16.52
N ASP A 518 -15.24 7.80 16.55
CA ASP A 518 -14.21 7.22 17.41
C ASP A 518 -12.93 6.87 16.64
N PHE A 519 -12.34 7.87 15.96
CA PHE A 519 -11.04 7.72 15.30
C PHE A 519 -9.92 8.37 16.15
N PRO A 520 -8.83 7.64 16.51
CA PRO A 520 -7.80 8.13 17.42
C PRO A 520 -6.90 9.24 16.83
N ILE A 521 -7.09 9.61 15.56
CA ILE A 521 -6.45 10.76 14.93
C ILE A 521 -7.45 11.91 14.93
N THR A 522 -7.05 13.01 15.55
CA THR A 522 -7.82 14.23 15.79
C THR A 522 -7.00 15.44 15.32
N LYS A 523 -7.57 16.64 15.40
CA LYS A 523 -6.89 17.89 15.04
C LYS A 523 -5.53 18.08 15.75
N THR A 524 -5.38 17.59 16.98
CA THR A 524 -4.17 17.79 17.81
C THR A 524 -3.00 16.88 17.45
N ASN A 525 -3.23 15.80 16.71
CA ASN A 525 -2.21 14.83 16.28
C ASN A 525 -2.32 14.51 14.79
N MET A 526 -2.83 15.46 13.99
CA MET A 526 -3.02 15.26 12.55
C MET A 526 -1.70 15.14 11.79
N ASP A 527 -0.64 15.78 12.28
CA ASP A 527 0.72 15.61 11.75
C ASP A 527 1.28 14.19 11.95
N ASP A 528 0.73 13.42 12.92
CA ASP A 528 1.12 12.03 13.16
C ASP A 528 0.42 11.04 12.21
N ILE A 529 -0.41 11.52 11.27
CA ILE A 529 -1.24 10.64 10.43
C ILE A 529 -0.41 9.62 9.66
N TYR A 530 0.75 10.02 9.13
CA TYR A 530 1.66 9.15 8.37
C TYR A 530 2.41 8.14 9.25
N ALA A 531 2.52 8.39 10.56
CA ALA A 531 3.11 7.43 11.49
C ALA A 531 2.06 6.43 11.99
N ARG A 532 0.79 6.85 12.08
CA ARG A 532 -0.29 6.08 12.72
C ARG A 532 -1.17 5.30 11.75
N LEU A 533 -1.04 5.52 10.45
CA LEU A 533 -1.71 4.79 9.40
C LEU A 533 -0.69 4.09 8.50
N ALA A 534 -0.95 2.81 8.24
CA ALA A 534 -0.22 2.04 7.24
C ALA A 534 -1.18 1.58 6.15
N ILE A 535 -0.74 1.71 4.91
CA ILE A 535 -1.50 1.30 3.71
C ILE A 535 -0.62 0.52 2.77
N THR A 536 -1.21 -0.48 2.12
CA THR A 536 -0.64 -1.17 0.96
C THR A 536 -1.64 -2.17 0.41
N SER A 537 -1.67 -2.36 -0.91
CA SER A 537 -2.44 -3.42 -1.59
C SER A 537 -3.90 -3.54 -1.12
N GLY A 538 -4.59 -2.43 -0.89
CA GLY A 538 -5.97 -2.39 -0.42
C GLY A 538 -6.19 -2.75 1.05
N ASN A 539 -5.13 -2.80 1.85
CA ASN A 539 -5.17 -2.99 3.30
C ASN A 539 -4.84 -1.67 3.99
N ILE A 540 -5.67 -1.25 4.95
CA ILE A 540 -5.44 -0.03 5.74
C ILE A 540 -5.56 -0.36 7.24
N LEU A 541 -4.45 -0.22 7.96
CA LEU A 541 -4.38 -0.41 9.40
C LEU A 541 -4.03 0.89 10.11
N GLN A 542 -4.52 1.00 11.35
CA GLN A 542 -4.27 2.13 12.24
C GLN A 542 -3.74 1.64 13.58
N ILE A 543 -2.84 2.42 14.20
CA ILE A 543 -2.44 2.28 15.60
C ILE A 543 -2.91 3.47 16.46
N ASP A 544 -3.39 3.18 17.68
CA ASP A 544 -3.78 4.20 18.66
C ASP A 544 -2.63 4.55 19.65
N ASP A 545 -2.89 5.49 20.56
CA ASP A 545 -1.94 5.91 21.60
C ASP A 545 -1.56 4.80 22.59
N HIS A 546 -2.33 3.72 22.64
CA HIS A 546 -2.12 2.57 23.52
C HIS A 546 -1.40 1.41 22.81
N GLY A 547 -1.07 1.57 21.52
CA GLY A 547 -0.38 0.57 20.72
C GLY A 547 -1.30 -0.53 20.20
N LYS A 548 -2.61 -0.30 20.22
CA LYS A 548 -3.63 -1.21 19.69
C LYS A 548 -3.83 -0.94 18.20
N VAL A 549 -3.79 -2.00 17.41
CA VAL A 549 -3.91 -1.95 15.95
C VAL A 549 -5.33 -2.32 15.53
N SER A 550 -5.88 -1.61 14.56
CA SER A 550 -7.25 -1.82 14.08
C SER A 550 -7.38 -1.61 12.57
N SER A 551 -8.27 -2.35 11.93
CA SER A 551 -8.59 -2.17 10.50
C SER A 551 -9.48 -0.94 10.29
N VAL A 552 -9.05 -0.03 9.42
CA VAL A 552 -9.82 1.16 9.06
C VAL A 552 -11.01 0.77 8.18
N LEU A 553 -10.81 -0.12 7.21
CA LEU A 553 -11.88 -0.56 6.31
C LEU A 553 -13.02 -1.25 7.05
N LYS A 554 -12.72 -2.12 8.04
CA LYS A 554 -13.76 -2.72 8.89
C LYS A 554 -14.56 -1.66 9.67
N LYS A 555 -13.94 -0.56 10.12
CA LYS A 555 -14.66 0.55 10.78
C LYS A 555 -15.59 1.25 9.79
N VAL A 556 -15.07 1.61 8.62
CA VAL A 556 -15.82 2.31 7.57
C VAL A 556 -17.02 1.46 7.10
N GLU A 557 -16.81 0.17 6.82
CA GLU A 557 -17.88 -0.74 6.41
C GLU A 557 -18.97 -0.91 7.48
N LYS A 558 -18.60 -0.93 8.77
CA LYS A 558 -19.57 -0.97 9.88
C LYS A 558 -20.45 0.27 9.89
N GLU A 559 -19.90 1.46 9.65
CA GLU A 559 -20.69 2.70 9.57
C GLU A 559 -21.58 2.75 8.32
N ILE A 560 -21.08 2.33 7.16
CA ILE A 560 -21.88 2.25 5.92
C ILE A 560 -23.06 1.29 6.11
N ASN A 561 -22.84 0.13 6.72
CA ASN A 561 -23.90 -0.86 6.94
C ASN A 561 -24.97 -0.37 7.93
N LYS A 562 -24.58 0.42 8.96
CA LYS A 562 -25.55 1.08 9.84
C LYS A 562 -26.46 2.05 9.07
N LYS A 563 -25.91 2.81 8.11
CA LYS A 563 -26.69 3.70 7.24
C LYS A 563 -27.63 2.91 6.32
N LYS A 564 -27.13 1.85 5.67
CA LYS A 564 -27.91 1.01 4.72
C LYS A 564 -29.07 0.25 5.39
N LEU A 565 -29.00 -0.08 6.68
CA LEU A 565 -30.13 -0.66 7.41
C LEU A 565 -31.32 0.30 7.57
N ASN A 566 -31.08 1.61 7.45
CA ASN A 566 -32.08 2.67 7.61
C ASN A 566 -32.66 3.18 6.29
N GLU A 567 -32.04 2.86 5.15
CA GLU A 567 -32.46 3.28 3.82
C GLU A 567 -32.75 2.04 2.95
N ALA A 568 -34.01 1.61 2.96
CA ALA A 568 -34.48 0.60 2.02
C ALA A 568 -35.11 1.26 0.79
N ALA A 569 -34.75 0.71 -0.37
CA ALA A 569 -35.31 0.90 -1.72
C ALA A 569 -34.57 1.90 -2.64
N ALA A 570 -33.41 1.48 -3.15
CA ALA A 570 -33.08 1.85 -4.53
C ALA A 570 -34.15 1.23 -5.46
N PRO A 571 -34.63 1.94 -6.50
CA PRO A 571 -35.56 1.38 -7.45
C PRO A 571 -34.86 0.25 -8.24
N ASN A 572 -35.38 -0.98 -8.14
CA ASN A 572 -34.94 -2.08 -9.00
C ASN A 572 -35.37 -1.78 -10.45
N ILE A 573 -34.43 -1.33 -11.27
CA ILE A 573 -34.63 -1.21 -12.71
C ILE A 573 -34.81 -2.62 -13.28
N THR A 574 -35.95 -2.88 -13.92
CA THR A 574 -36.24 -4.17 -14.54
C THR A 574 -35.94 -4.09 -16.04
N LEU A 575 -34.88 -4.76 -16.47
CA LEU A 575 -34.51 -4.87 -17.89
C LEU A 575 -35.33 -5.96 -18.59
N GLU A 576 -35.82 -5.66 -19.79
CA GLU A 576 -36.34 -6.65 -20.75
C GLU A 576 -35.28 -6.95 -21.82
N ASN A 577 -35.40 -8.08 -22.50
CA ASN A 577 -34.51 -8.45 -23.59
C ASN A 577 -35.25 -8.86 -24.87
N ILE A 578 -34.64 -8.52 -26.01
CA ILE A 578 -35.09 -8.91 -27.35
C ILE A 578 -33.89 -9.36 -28.19
N TYR A 579 -34.18 -10.06 -29.30
CA TYR A 579 -33.18 -10.32 -30.32
C TYR A 579 -32.99 -9.10 -31.23
N GLY A 580 -31.74 -8.80 -31.57
CA GLY A 580 -31.42 -7.76 -32.55
C GLY A 580 -31.98 -8.09 -33.93
N LYS A 581 -32.05 -7.10 -34.81
CA LYS A 581 -32.57 -7.27 -36.18
C LYS A 581 -31.48 -7.03 -37.20
N LEU A 582 -31.04 -8.08 -37.89
CA LEU A 582 -30.16 -7.99 -39.03
C LEU A 582 -31.00 -8.08 -40.33
N ASN A 583 -30.95 -7.05 -41.18
CA ASN A 583 -31.71 -6.99 -42.44
C ASN A 583 -33.22 -7.26 -42.31
N GLY A 584 -33.82 -6.87 -41.18
CA GLY A 584 -35.25 -7.08 -40.89
C GLY A 584 -35.59 -8.45 -40.29
N THR A 585 -34.63 -9.38 -40.20
CA THR A 585 -34.80 -10.69 -39.55
C THR A 585 -34.17 -10.71 -38.16
N ASN A 586 -34.73 -11.48 -37.22
CA ASN A 586 -34.18 -11.62 -35.87
C ASN A 586 -32.81 -12.31 -35.92
N ASP A 587 -31.83 -11.72 -35.26
CA ASP A 587 -30.48 -12.25 -35.07
C ASP A 587 -30.37 -12.88 -33.67
N ILE A 588 -30.35 -14.20 -33.64
CA ILE A 588 -30.24 -14.98 -32.39
C ILE A 588 -28.92 -14.76 -31.65
N ASN A 589 -27.88 -14.30 -32.35
CA ASN A 589 -26.57 -14.06 -31.75
C ASN A 589 -26.46 -12.65 -31.15
N HIS A 590 -27.50 -11.81 -31.31
CA HIS A 590 -27.53 -10.47 -30.76
C HIS A 590 -28.65 -10.34 -29.73
N THR A 591 -28.29 -10.27 -28.45
CA THR A 591 -29.25 -9.97 -27.38
C THR A 591 -29.20 -8.48 -27.06
N ILE A 592 -30.36 -7.84 -27.00
CA ILE A 592 -30.49 -6.42 -26.67
C ILE A 592 -31.28 -6.29 -25.39
N TYR A 593 -30.71 -5.59 -24.42
CA TYR A 593 -31.35 -5.25 -23.15
C TYR A 593 -31.79 -3.78 -23.14
N TYR A 594 -32.99 -3.52 -22.64
CA TYR A 594 -33.53 -2.18 -22.48
C TYR A 594 -34.52 -2.14 -21.31
N GLU A 595 -34.81 -0.93 -20.84
CA GLU A 595 -35.75 -0.73 -19.74
C GLU A 595 -37.19 -0.99 -20.19
N LYS A 596 -37.96 -1.74 -19.40
CA LYS A 596 -39.33 -2.19 -19.75
C LYS A 596 -40.27 -1.10 -20.28
N ASN A 597 -40.10 0.15 -19.83
CA ASN A 597 -40.96 1.27 -20.19
C ASN A 597 -40.45 2.09 -21.40
N ILE A 598 -39.33 1.67 -22.01
CA ILE A 598 -38.70 2.35 -23.15
C ILE A 598 -38.96 1.58 -24.44
N ASN A 599 -39.43 2.27 -25.48
CA ASN A 599 -39.60 1.69 -26.81
C ASN A 599 -38.29 1.74 -27.60
N PHE A 600 -37.28 1.01 -27.13
CA PHE A 600 -35.95 1.05 -27.71
C PHE A 600 -35.93 0.47 -29.14
N LYS A 601 -35.38 1.24 -30.07
CA LYS A 601 -35.02 0.76 -31.42
C LYS A 601 -33.51 0.66 -31.51
N GLN A 602 -33.05 -0.53 -31.88
CA GLN A 602 -31.66 -0.78 -32.20
C GLN A 602 -31.15 0.21 -33.27
N ILE A 603 -30.06 0.92 -32.95
CA ILE A 603 -29.42 1.87 -33.85
C ILE A 603 -28.26 1.24 -34.61
N VAL A 604 -27.62 0.20 -34.04
CA VAL A 604 -26.47 -0.51 -34.64
C VAL A 604 -26.53 -2.02 -34.42
N ASN A 605 -26.12 -2.78 -35.45
CA ASN A 605 -26.24 -4.23 -35.53
C ASN A 605 -24.92 -4.99 -35.28
N ASP A 606 -23.94 -4.82 -36.17
CA ASP A 606 -22.64 -5.50 -36.09
C ASP A 606 -21.55 -4.64 -36.73
N ARG A 607 -20.46 -4.41 -36.00
CA ARG A 607 -19.36 -3.51 -36.36
C ARG A 607 -17.99 -4.06 -35.94
N GLU A 608 -17.88 -5.37 -35.73
CA GLU A 608 -16.58 -6.06 -35.66
C GLU A 608 -16.30 -6.74 -37.02
N PRO A 609 -16.04 -6.00 -38.12
CA PRO A 609 -15.95 -6.55 -39.47
C PRO A 609 -14.80 -7.54 -39.68
N TRP A 610 -13.85 -7.58 -38.74
CA TRP A 610 -12.75 -8.54 -38.72
C TRP A 610 -13.13 -9.89 -38.12
N LEU A 611 -14.32 -10.00 -37.51
CA LEU A 611 -14.84 -11.25 -37.01
C LEU A 611 -15.85 -11.86 -37.99
N PRO A 612 -15.84 -13.19 -38.17
CA PRO A 612 -16.85 -13.85 -38.99
C PRO A 612 -18.24 -13.55 -38.41
N GLY A 613 -19.11 -12.98 -39.26
CA GLY A 613 -20.45 -12.55 -38.90
C GLY A 613 -21.25 -13.70 -38.28
N GLY A 614 -21.76 -13.49 -37.07
CA GLY A 614 -22.43 -14.50 -36.25
C GLY A 614 -21.80 -14.75 -34.88
N SER A 615 -20.83 -13.93 -34.46
CA SER A 615 -20.37 -13.98 -33.06
C SER A 615 -21.46 -13.45 -32.13
N GLU A 616 -21.64 -14.14 -30.99
CA GLU A 616 -22.50 -13.68 -29.90
C GLU A 616 -22.08 -12.30 -29.44
N ARG A 617 -23.07 -11.40 -29.31
CA ARG A 617 -22.87 -10.02 -28.87
C ARG A 617 -24.09 -9.53 -28.11
N THR A 618 -23.84 -8.58 -27.23
CA THR A 618 -24.86 -8.02 -26.36
C THR A 618 -24.93 -6.52 -26.53
N SER A 619 -26.13 -5.96 -26.62
CA SER A 619 -26.34 -4.52 -26.56
C SER A 619 -27.18 -4.10 -25.38
N TYR A 620 -26.94 -2.87 -24.92
CA TYR A 620 -27.73 -2.22 -23.89
C TYR A 620 -28.15 -0.84 -24.38
N CYS A 621 -29.41 -0.48 -24.16
CA CYS A 621 -29.83 0.92 -24.25
C CYS A 621 -29.35 1.64 -23.00
N LEU A 622 -28.41 2.58 -23.15
CA LEU A 622 -27.90 3.38 -22.04
C LEU A 622 -28.75 4.63 -21.81
N TYR A 623 -29.22 5.24 -22.90
CA TYR A 623 -30.05 6.44 -22.87
C TYR A 623 -31.01 6.41 -24.04
N TYR A 624 -32.24 6.83 -23.77
CA TYR A 624 -33.26 7.07 -24.79
C TYR A 624 -34.13 8.23 -24.33
N ASN A 625 -34.15 9.29 -25.13
CA ASN A 625 -35.10 10.39 -24.95
C ASN A 625 -35.86 10.61 -26.27
N GLU A 626 -37.18 10.80 -26.17
CA GLU A 626 -38.07 11.10 -27.29
C GLU A 626 -38.86 12.36 -26.93
N GLU A 627 -38.42 13.50 -27.44
CA GLU A 627 -39.10 14.79 -27.32
C GLU A 627 -39.75 15.13 -28.66
N ASP A 628 -41.07 14.96 -28.74
CA ASP A 628 -41.91 15.14 -29.93
C ASP A 628 -41.43 14.34 -31.15
N THR A 629 -40.48 14.89 -31.91
CA THR A 629 -39.94 14.30 -33.13
C THR A 629 -38.44 14.09 -33.12
N LYS A 630 -37.77 14.60 -32.08
CA LYS A 630 -36.36 14.42 -31.84
C LYS A 630 -36.17 13.23 -30.90
N THR A 631 -35.35 12.30 -31.35
CA THR A 631 -34.92 11.12 -30.62
C THR A 631 -33.43 11.17 -30.43
N GLU A 632 -32.99 10.90 -29.22
CA GLU A 632 -31.57 10.78 -28.88
C GLU A 632 -31.37 9.42 -28.19
N THR A 633 -30.39 8.68 -28.65
CA THR A 633 -30.18 7.29 -28.23
C THR A 633 -28.70 7.00 -28.08
N LEU A 634 -28.33 6.42 -26.94
CA LEU A 634 -27.02 5.83 -26.70
C LEU A 634 -27.17 4.32 -26.54
N GLN A 635 -26.43 3.57 -27.36
CA GLN A 635 -26.39 2.11 -27.35
C GLN A 635 -24.98 1.62 -27.06
N LEU A 636 -24.84 0.84 -25.98
CA LEU A 636 -23.65 0.03 -25.72
C LEU A 636 -23.72 -1.25 -26.54
N LEU A 637 -22.61 -1.64 -27.17
CA LEU A 637 -22.44 -2.92 -27.83
C LEU A 637 -21.18 -3.58 -27.27
N VAL A 638 -21.37 -4.71 -26.60
CA VAL A 638 -20.29 -5.61 -26.18
C VAL A 638 -20.21 -6.73 -27.21
N GLY A 639 -19.22 -6.59 -28.08
CA GLY A 639 -18.84 -7.60 -29.05
C GLY A 639 -17.93 -8.67 -28.44
N ARG A 640 -17.27 -9.44 -29.31
CA ARG A 640 -16.37 -10.52 -28.89
C ARG A 640 -15.02 -9.96 -28.44
N SER A 641 -14.52 -8.90 -29.08
CA SER A 641 -13.24 -8.27 -28.75
C SER A 641 -13.32 -6.79 -28.43
N THR A 642 -14.47 -6.15 -28.66
CA THR A 642 -14.66 -4.73 -28.44
C THR A 642 -15.86 -4.40 -27.57
N VAL A 643 -15.74 -3.28 -26.88
CA VAL A 643 -16.85 -2.56 -26.24
C VAL A 643 -17.01 -1.26 -27.00
N GLN A 644 -18.21 -0.97 -27.49
CA GLN A 644 -18.51 0.16 -28.35
C GLN A 644 -19.69 0.95 -27.81
N ILE A 645 -19.60 2.28 -27.77
CA ILE A 645 -20.72 3.17 -27.47
C ILE A 645 -21.09 3.90 -28.76
N TRP A 646 -22.34 3.72 -29.17
CA TRP A 646 -22.92 4.34 -30.35
C TRP A 646 -23.96 5.37 -29.96
N HIS A 647 -23.93 6.52 -30.63
CA HIS A 647 -24.84 7.63 -30.38
C HIS A 647 -25.59 7.96 -31.68
N GLN A 648 -26.91 8.15 -31.57
CA GLN A 648 -27.74 8.68 -32.63
C GLN A 648 -28.64 9.81 -32.12
N VAL A 649 -28.56 10.97 -32.76
CA VAL A 649 -29.52 12.08 -32.60
C VAL A 649 -30.28 12.23 -33.91
N ASN A 650 -31.57 11.95 -33.92
CA ASN A 650 -32.40 11.98 -35.12
C ASN A 650 -33.64 12.83 -34.89
N ASP A 651 -34.03 13.66 -35.87
CA ASP A 651 -35.30 14.38 -35.86
C ASP A 651 -36.09 14.07 -37.12
N SER A 652 -37.24 13.40 -36.93
CA SER A 652 -38.10 12.97 -38.04
C SER A 652 -38.76 14.13 -38.80
N LYS A 653 -38.85 15.33 -38.21
CA LYS A 653 -39.43 16.53 -38.85
C LYS A 653 -38.39 17.48 -39.42
N ASN A 654 -37.11 17.36 -39.06
CA ASN A 654 -36.10 18.27 -39.57
C ASN A 654 -35.86 18.00 -41.08
N LYS A 655 -36.16 19.01 -41.91
CA LYS A 655 -35.94 18.95 -43.36
C LYS A 655 -34.46 19.12 -43.71
N ASN A 656 -33.67 19.74 -42.83
CA ASN A 656 -32.24 19.97 -43.03
C ASN A 656 -31.43 19.00 -42.18
N LYS A 657 -31.20 17.79 -42.69
CA LYS A 657 -30.42 16.75 -41.99
C LYS A 657 -28.99 17.19 -41.70
N ASP A 658 -28.43 18.15 -42.43
CA ASP A 658 -27.06 18.63 -42.23
C ASP A 658 -26.87 19.36 -40.88
N GLU A 659 -27.95 19.74 -40.19
CA GLU A 659 -27.90 20.32 -38.84
C GLU A 659 -27.80 19.27 -37.72
N LEU A 660 -28.00 17.99 -38.04
CA LEU A 660 -27.93 16.89 -37.09
C LEU A 660 -26.52 16.26 -37.08
N PRO A 661 -26.02 15.80 -35.92
CA PRO A 661 -24.81 14.98 -35.84
C PRO A 661 -24.89 13.80 -36.81
N ASN A 662 -23.85 13.62 -37.61
CA ASN A 662 -23.78 12.56 -38.64
C ASN A 662 -25.06 12.45 -39.51
N LYS A 663 -25.70 13.58 -39.82
CA LYS A 663 -26.91 13.66 -40.63
C LYS A 663 -28.10 12.84 -40.11
N GLY A 664 -28.14 12.62 -38.80
CA GLY A 664 -29.16 11.81 -38.13
C GLY A 664 -28.89 10.31 -38.12
N GLU A 665 -27.76 9.85 -38.67
CA GLU A 665 -27.32 8.45 -38.60
C GLU A 665 -26.47 8.20 -37.35
N ALA A 666 -26.47 6.95 -36.86
CA ALA A 666 -25.66 6.57 -35.71
C ALA A 666 -24.15 6.71 -36.00
N PHE A 667 -23.40 7.22 -35.02
CA PHE A 667 -21.94 7.32 -35.06
C PHE A 667 -21.31 6.72 -33.80
N LEU A 668 -20.05 6.28 -33.94
CA LEU A 668 -19.29 5.66 -32.86
C LEU A 668 -18.70 6.77 -31.99
N GLU A 669 -19.07 6.80 -30.72
CA GLU A 669 -18.59 7.79 -29.75
C GLU A 669 -17.38 7.25 -28.97
N TYR A 670 -17.40 5.97 -28.62
CA TYR A 670 -16.31 5.32 -27.91
C TYR A 670 -16.09 3.88 -28.38
N ILE A 671 -14.83 3.44 -28.41
CA ILE A 671 -14.46 2.05 -28.61
C ILE A 671 -13.27 1.66 -27.75
N TRP A 672 -13.40 0.53 -27.07
CA TRP A 672 -12.32 -0.18 -26.42
C TRP A 672 -12.15 -1.55 -27.06
N SER A 673 -10.91 -2.04 -27.17
CA SER A 673 -10.61 -3.38 -27.70
C SER A 673 -9.69 -4.13 -26.75
N ASN A 674 -9.88 -5.43 -26.61
CA ASN A 674 -9.02 -6.30 -25.80
C ASN A 674 -7.60 -6.52 -26.37
N ARG A 675 -7.28 -5.93 -27.53
CA ARG A 675 -5.99 -6.02 -28.25
C ARG A 675 -5.54 -7.46 -28.57
N ILE A 676 -6.44 -8.43 -28.51
CA ILE A 676 -6.12 -9.81 -28.87
C ILE A 676 -6.04 -9.90 -30.39
N PRO A 677 -4.95 -10.40 -30.98
CA PRO A 677 -4.86 -10.60 -32.42
C PRO A 677 -6.00 -11.48 -32.91
N VAL A 678 -6.61 -11.14 -34.04
CA VAL A 678 -7.75 -11.87 -34.63
C VAL A 678 -7.51 -13.40 -34.72
N LYS A 679 -6.26 -13.82 -34.95
CA LYS A 679 -5.88 -15.24 -35.02
C LYS A 679 -5.97 -15.99 -33.69
N GLN A 680 -5.91 -15.27 -32.57
CA GLN A 680 -5.98 -15.79 -31.21
C GLN A 680 -7.39 -15.66 -30.62
N GLU A 681 -8.34 -15.06 -31.34
CA GLU A 681 -9.70 -14.87 -30.87
C GLU A 681 -10.51 -16.18 -30.83
N GLY A 682 -10.81 -16.65 -29.63
CA GLY A 682 -11.60 -17.85 -29.34
C GLY A 682 -12.77 -17.59 -28.37
N ASN A 683 -13.61 -18.59 -28.15
CA ASN A 683 -14.65 -18.53 -27.11
C ASN A 683 -14.07 -18.35 -25.68
N ILE A 684 -12.82 -18.75 -25.48
CA ILE A 684 -12.11 -18.59 -24.20
C ILE A 684 -11.69 -17.13 -23.99
N THR A 685 -11.28 -16.44 -25.05
CA THR A 685 -10.73 -15.08 -25.00
C THR A 685 -11.79 -14.00 -25.29
N ARG A 686 -13.05 -14.39 -25.51
CA ARG A 686 -14.15 -13.46 -25.75
C ARG A 686 -14.41 -12.59 -24.53
N LEU A 687 -14.83 -11.35 -24.76
CA LEU A 687 -15.37 -10.50 -23.70
C LEU A 687 -16.61 -11.15 -23.08
N ARG A 688 -16.70 -11.05 -21.76
CA ARG A 688 -17.80 -11.59 -20.97
C ARG A 688 -18.27 -10.51 -20.03
N ILE A 689 -19.59 -10.34 -19.98
CA ILE A 689 -20.23 -9.42 -19.04
C ILE A 689 -20.53 -10.24 -17.79
N GLU A 690 -19.90 -9.89 -16.68
CA GLU A 690 -20.19 -10.50 -15.38
C GLU A 690 -21.43 -9.86 -14.75
N LYS A 691 -21.51 -8.53 -14.81
CA LYS A 691 -22.59 -7.72 -14.26
C LYS A 691 -22.76 -6.47 -15.12
N PHE A 692 -24.00 -6.03 -15.29
CA PHE A 692 -24.32 -4.76 -15.93
C PHE A 692 -25.18 -3.94 -14.97
N GLU A 693 -24.75 -2.72 -14.68
CA GLU A 693 -25.44 -1.76 -13.83
C GLU A 693 -25.39 -0.39 -14.52
N TYR A 694 -26.48 0.34 -14.50
CA TYR A 694 -26.56 1.72 -15.00
C TYR A 694 -27.62 2.46 -14.17
N GLY A 695 -27.39 3.76 -13.93
CA GLY A 695 -28.25 4.60 -13.10
C GLY A 695 -29.44 5.19 -13.85
N PRO A 696 -30.49 5.64 -13.13
CA PRO A 696 -31.61 6.35 -13.74
C PRO A 696 -31.18 7.69 -14.36
N ASN A 697 -31.79 8.05 -15.49
CA ASN A 697 -31.65 9.35 -16.14
C ASN A 697 -32.30 10.45 -15.30
N TYR A 698 -31.61 10.95 -14.27
CA TYR A 698 -31.96 12.25 -13.70
C TYR A 698 -31.37 13.33 -14.60
N GLY A 699 -32.25 13.99 -15.34
CA GLY A 699 -31.88 15.10 -16.21
C GLY A 699 -31.10 16.18 -15.46
N SER A 700 -30.17 16.78 -16.20
CA SER A 700 -29.23 17.86 -15.87
C SER A 700 -27.98 17.47 -15.05
N GLU A 701 -26.84 17.57 -15.74
CA GLU A 701 -25.44 17.53 -15.27
C GLU A 701 -24.73 16.18 -15.07
N SER A 702 -25.18 15.10 -15.73
CA SER A 702 -24.38 13.87 -15.81
C SER A 702 -23.57 13.81 -17.10
N LEU A 703 -22.25 14.01 -16.97
CA LEU A 703 -21.24 13.60 -17.94
C LEU A 703 -21.39 12.09 -18.20
N LEU A 704 -21.35 11.71 -19.48
CA LEU A 704 -21.31 10.32 -19.95
C LEU A 704 -20.22 9.53 -19.22
N VAL A 705 -20.62 8.48 -18.50
CA VAL A 705 -19.76 7.46 -17.87
C VAL A 705 -19.49 6.33 -18.86
#